data_AF-A0A271J3V5-F1
#
_entry.id   AF-A0A271J3V5-F1
#
_cell.length_a   1.000
_cell.length_b   1.000
_cell.length_c   1.000
_cell.angle_alpha   90.00
_cell.angle_beta   90.00
_cell.angle_gamma   90.00
#
_symmetry.space_group_name_H-M   'P 1'
#
loop_
_entity.id
_entity.type
_entity.pdbx_description
1 polymer ?
#
loop_
_entity_poly.entity_id
_entity_poly.type
_entity_poly.pdbx_seq_one_letter_code
_entity_poly.pdbx_strand_id
1 'polypeptide(L)'
;MAPLVFDHDVETVVGNGRLIARVRAGSAEFVFAGPAAGYRVLIDGRPLSDGEVRTVVLPRRVRYEVAGRGALTAAAQPDAALMVLLVESEADAEWALEFADADPDGDVEADEVDLSRGEASVWTPEPQPVSSDDEGAARGTLRVSLAADARAAFLLGDGAAAARLDDPFEAVEAWADETAERGLRLRTPYPELDRAVEFAKAHLRLGYAWEPDGAGRPGGDGSKMVCDIFRWRDVWSRDFGSGFGPGGVAAGLLDAVLATLDYEAARHTAHDPTGLKVSDDTSQGGSAEGLGWLLTLVWRVYEHTGDRDWLERMVAAFEPWIEVWVARDADEDGLIVDVTEWMDHSRFLRLVEGQRTLYSNVLYFAALRRMAFICEALGRDDDAGRYRDLAARSRRSIHDAFWNDAGYFNNAVQWGVPDTTLMLADNAIAVVERVAGRNERFRTLDTIRERSWRPFGTVTTDLPMRYVPADNDHNGRVWPWWMAHEAKARFLNFDADGGLHVLSKIVDTFHRPTLPGLCEEYLEPEDGAQDDVAGHAFITGSGALLDAVQYGLVGLSIREPGERRIRLAPAVPRSWDTWSVDLDLAAGRLRFAETADGVRIVLDRCAVEVLELRVPPREAVEMVTLDGAEIEPEAEEDGASATLRIRLTPGKRHVLEVAYAPQRVLSGELAMPPLPPPARVARPLLLDEPRLFADSLQSVARSAESYFGRLRHVAAREIGDLDGEGDLLVIVGNELPYRTKPGRSVTDMIEDYLDHCGSLLLLGPRFPRIDYENHYHGGAQMGGHAGLFWWKVWSDGHWRDYDPRDGDLLDHPEPEGTVYWGDGPLFAAWEHGLGLFGFETDCRGVFDVDGGVVDPDQRVEVVYTDWTVRKPWTFTPLAFTEREHQLVRGPRRERYPCAALLQNKASGARIVVVAPSICSRTDLLHRTLSHVAAPA
;
A
#
# COMPACT_ATOMS: atom_id res chain seq x y z
N MET A 1 -9.11 -25.03 0.69
CA MET A 1 -9.40 -23.71 0.07
C MET A 1 -10.55 -23.88 -0.89
N ALA A 2 -11.46 -22.92 -1.01
CA ALA A 2 -12.55 -23.00 -1.99
C ALA A 2 -12.01 -22.78 -3.42
N PRO A 3 -12.33 -23.62 -4.40
CA PRO A 3 -11.89 -23.44 -5.79
C PRO A 3 -12.63 -22.30 -6.50
N LEU A 4 -12.10 -21.89 -7.66
CA LEU A 4 -12.89 -21.16 -8.66
C LEU A 4 -13.70 -22.18 -9.45
N VAL A 5 -14.97 -21.88 -9.72
CA VAL A 5 -15.88 -22.81 -10.39
C VAL A 5 -16.59 -22.09 -11.53
N PHE A 6 -16.55 -22.69 -12.71
CA PHE A 6 -17.19 -22.20 -13.92
C PHE A 6 -18.07 -23.30 -14.51
N ASP A 7 -19.32 -22.98 -14.83
CA ASP A 7 -20.28 -23.94 -15.41
C ASP A 7 -20.11 -24.13 -16.92
N HIS A 8 -18.89 -23.93 -17.43
CA HIS A 8 -18.48 -24.11 -18.82
C HIS A 8 -16.99 -24.47 -18.88
N ASP A 9 -16.54 -24.93 -20.06
CA ASP A 9 -15.12 -25.14 -20.34
C ASP A 9 -14.39 -23.78 -20.35
N VAL A 10 -13.31 -23.70 -19.59
CA VAL A 10 -12.47 -22.50 -19.49
C VAL A 10 -11.02 -22.91 -19.73
N GLU A 11 -10.33 -22.12 -20.55
CA GLU A 11 -8.89 -22.28 -20.74
C GLU A 11 -8.14 -21.89 -19.46
N THR A 12 -7.27 -22.77 -19.00
CA THR A 12 -6.46 -22.57 -17.80
C THR A 12 -5.00 -22.82 -18.09
N VAL A 13 -4.13 -22.43 -17.16
CA VAL A 13 -2.69 -22.61 -17.28
C VAL A 13 -2.19 -23.44 -16.10
N VAL A 14 -1.47 -24.51 -16.40
CA VAL A 14 -0.86 -25.41 -15.42
C VAL A 14 0.59 -25.65 -15.78
N GLY A 15 1.47 -25.71 -14.77
CA GLY A 15 2.89 -25.81 -15.01
C GLY A 15 3.74 -25.40 -13.83
N ASN A 16 5.04 -25.15 -14.10
CA ASN A 16 6.03 -24.70 -13.13
C ASN A 16 7.27 -24.04 -13.78
N GLY A 17 7.08 -23.30 -14.87
CA GLY A 17 8.14 -22.55 -15.54
C GLY A 17 8.91 -23.32 -16.60
N ARG A 18 9.31 -24.57 -16.36
CA ARG A 18 9.96 -25.41 -17.38
C ARG A 18 8.94 -26.13 -18.27
N LEU A 19 7.88 -26.65 -17.68
CA LEU A 19 6.75 -27.21 -18.40
C LEU A 19 5.50 -26.40 -18.06
N ILE A 20 4.84 -25.86 -19.08
CA ILE A 20 3.57 -25.14 -18.94
C ILE A 20 2.67 -25.55 -20.10
N ALA A 21 1.41 -25.83 -19.79
CA ALA A 21 0.39 -26.13 -20.76
C ALA A 21 -0.80 -25.18 -20.58
N ARG A 22 -1.37 -24.74 -21.69
CA ARG A 22 -2.74 -24.21 -21.75
C ARG A 22 -3.68 -25.40 -21.85
N VAL A 23 -4.64 -25.50 -20.95
CA VAL A 23 -5.51 -26.67 -20.85
C VAL A 23 -6.96 -26.22 -20.92
N ARG A 24 -7.74 -26.99 -21.67
CA ARG A 24 -9.20 -27.01 -21.75
C ARG A 24 -9.65 -28.44 -21.50
N ALA A 25 -10.93 -28.67 -21.26
CA ALA A 25 -11.44 -30.02 -21.08
C ALA A 25 -11.07 -30.93 -22.26
N GLY A 26 -11.24 -30.44 -23.49
CA GLY A 26 -10.96 -31.20 -24.71
C GLY A 26 -9.52 -31.16 -25.22
N SER A 27 -8.63 -30.34 -24.67
CA SER A 27 -7.30 -30.13 -25.25
C SER A 27 -6.27 -29.62 -24.25
N ALA A 28 -5.02 -30.06 -24.39
CA ALA A 28 -3.87 -29.50 -23.70
C ALA A 28 -2.82 -29.08 -24.73
N GLU A 29 -2.49 -27.79 -24.79
CA GLU A 29 -1.45 -27.24 -25.64
C GLU A 29 -0.20 -26.94 -24.80
N PHE A 30 0.89 -27.64 -25.09
CA PHE A 30 2.16 -27.41 -24.42
C PHE A 30 2.85 -26.19 -25.02
N VAL A 31 3.19 -25.25 -24.15
CA VAL A 31 3.72 -23.95 -24.57
C VAL A 31 5.26 -23.96 -24.65
N PHE A 32 5.95 -24.91 -23.99
CA PHE A 32 7.41 -24.87 -23.79
C PHE A 32 8.22 -26.10 -24.21
N ALA A 33 7.63 -27.05 -24.95
CA ALA A 33 8.35 -28.23 -25.45
C ALA A 33 8.41 -28.24 -26.99
N GLY A 34 9.39 -27.53 -27.59
CA GLY A 34 9.61 -27.58 -29.04
C GLY A 34 8.43 -27.06 -29.89
N PRO A 35 8.34 -27.37 -31.21
CA PRO A 35 7.14 -27.06 -31.99
C PRO A 35 5.90 -27.62 -31.28
N ALA A 36 4.83 -26.82 -31.25
CA ALA A 36 3.69 -26.97 -30.35
C ALA A 36 2.93 -28.30 -30.52
N ALA A 37 3.41 -29.36 -29.88
CA ALA A 37 2.68 -30.61 -29.79
C ALA A 37 1.48 -30.42 -28.85
N GLY A 38 0.33 -30.08 -29.43
CA GLY A 38 -0.96 -30.12 -28.74
C GLY A 38 -1.41 -31.56 -28.53
N TYR A 39 -2.15 -31.81 -27.46
CA TYR A 39 -2.87 -33.06 -27.24
C TYR A 39 -4.36 -32.77 -27.21
N ARG A 40 -5.15 -33.67 -27.75
CA ARG A 40 -6.60 -33.67 -27.68
C ARG A 40 -7.05 -34.83 -26.81
N VAL A 41 -7.95 -34.55 -25.87
CA VAL A 41 -8.59 -35.57 -25.06
C VAL A 41 -9.89 -35.98 -25.75
N LEU A 42 -10.07 -37.28 -25.95
CA LEU A 42 -11.26 -37.87 -26.54
C LEU A 42 -11.95 -38.78 -25.51
N ILE A 43 -13.28 -38.76 -25.51
CA ILE A 43 -14.13 -39.72 -24.78
C ILE A 43 -15.00 -40.44 -25.80
N ASP A 44 -14.94 -41.77 -25.83
CA ASP A 44 -15.61 -42.62 -26.83
C ASP A 44 -15.33 -42.17 -28.28
N GLY A 45 -14.08 -41.80 -28.56
CA GLY A 45 -13.62 -41.33 -29.87
C GLY A 45 -14.14 -39.95 -30.28
N ARG A 46 -14.69 -39.16 -29.34
CA ARG A 46 -15.18 -37.79 -29.61
C ARG A 46 -14.46 -36.77 -28.75
N PRO A 47 -14.14 -35.58 -29.28
CA PRO A 47 -13.68 -34.47 -28.46
C PRO A 47 -14.77 -34.02 -27.50
N LEU A 48 -14.35 -33.51 -26.35
CA LEU A 48 -15.24 -32.87 -25.38
C LEU A 48 -15.87 -31.60 -25.97
N SER A 49 -17.11 -31.32 -25.58
CA SER A 49 -17.85 -30.13 -26.01
C SER A 49 -18.17 -29.22 -24.82
N ASP A 50 -18.11 -27.89 -25.02
CA ASP A 50 -18.22 -26.89 -23.95
C ASP A 50 -19.48 -27.01 -23.07
N GLY A 51 -20.60 -27.49 -23.64
CA GLY A 51 -21.88 -27.59 -22.95
C GLY A 51 -22.00 -28.75 -21.94
N GLU A 52 -20.98 -29.61 -21.83
CA GLU A 52 -20.97 -30.78 -20.95
C GLU A 52 -19.97 -30.65 -19.80
N VAL A 53 -19.29 -29.52 -19.69
CA VAL A 53 -18.10 -29.34 -18.84
C VAL A 53 -18.35 -28.31 -17.75
N ARG A 54 -17.98 -28.65 -16.53
CA ARG A 54 -17.81 -27.72 -15.41
C ARG A 54 -16.34 -27.66 -15.00
N THR A 55 -15.75 -26.48 -15.02
CA THR A 55 -14.33 -26.26 -14.74
C THR A 55 -14.13 -25.82 -13.29
N VAL A 56 -13.26 -26.53 -12.57
CA VAL A 56 -12.89 -26.27 -11.17
C VAL A 56 -11.40 -25.95 -11.13
N VAL A 57 -11.05 -24.69 -10.91
CA VAL A 57 -9.66 -24.21 -10.90
C VAL A 57 -9.16 -24.10 -9.47
N LEU A 58 -8.03 -24.74 -9.21
CA LEU A 58 -7.29 -24.74 -7.95
C LEU A 58 -5.88 -24.22 -8.21
N PRO A 59 -5.16 -23.71 -7.19
CA PRO A 59 -3.75 -23.41 -7.35
C PRO A 59 -3.00 -24.64 -7.90
N ARG A 60 -2.34 -24.47 -9.05
CA ARG A 60 -1.52 -25.47 -9.78
C ARG A 60 -2.25 -26.64 -10.45
N ARG A 61 -3.57 -26.75 -10.34
CA ARG A 61 -4.32 -27.80 -11.03
C ARG A 61 -5.70 -27.33 -11.43
N VAL A 62 -6.20 -27.91 -12.51
CA VAL A 62 -7.57 -27.71 -12.97
C VAL A 62 -8.25 -29.06 -13.04
N ARG A 63 -9.52 -29.10 -12.65
CA ARG A 63 -10.40 -30.25 -12.79
C ARG A 63 -11.56 -29.89 -13.68
N TYR A 64 -11.80 -30.70 -14.71
CA TYR A 64 -12.95 -30.62 -15.61
C TYR A 64 -13.90 -31.75 -15.26
N GLU A 65 -15.09 -31.40 -14.75
CA GLU A 65 -16.18 -32.32 -14.49
C GLU A 65 -17.01 -32.46 -15.77
N VAL A 66 -17.10 -33.68 -16.30
CA VAL A 66 -17.79 -34.00 -17.56
C VAL A 66 -19.09 -34.73 -17.24
N ALA A 67 -20.23 -34.09 -17.55
CA ALA A 67 -21.55 -34.55 -17.14
C ALA A 67 -21.83 -36.01 -17.55
N GLY A 68 -21.96 -36.89 -16.55
CA GLY A 68 -22.29 -38.30 -16.73
C GLY A 68 -21.17 -39.16 -17.32
N ARG A 69 -19.95 -38.63 -17.40
CA ARG A 69 -18.75 -39.32 -17.91
C ARG A 69 -17.64 -39.41 -16.86
N GLY A 70 -17.52 -38.42 -15.98
CA GLY A 70 -16.55 -38.41 -14.90
C GLY A 70 -15.76 -37.11 -14.84
N ALA A 71 -14.46 -37.18 -14.59
CA ALA A 71 -13.62 -35.99 -14.47
C ALA A 71 -12.21 -36.17 -15.02
N LEU A 72 -11.65 -35.07 -15.51
CA LEU A 72 -10.27 -34.93 -15.95
C LEU A 72 -9.57 -33.91 -15.06
N THR A 73 -8.45 -34.25 -14.42
CA THR A 73 -7.64 -33.30 -13.65
C THR A 73 -6.26 -33.14 -14.26
N ALA A 74 -5.89 -31.92 -14.62
CA ALA A 74 -4.59 -31.58 -15.16
C ALA A 74 -3.71 -30.91 -14.09
N ALA A 75 -2.50 -31.42 -13.89
CA ALA A 75 -1.55 -30.93 -12.90
C ALA A 75 -0.10 -31.15 -13.34
N ALA A 76 0.82 -30.31 -12.85
CA ALA A 76 2.24 -30.41 -13.16
C ALA A 76 3.08 -30.64 -11.89
N GLN A 77 4.09 -31.51 -12.02
CA GLN A 77 5.06 -31.80 -10.97
C GLN A 77 5.82 -30.53 -10.57
N PRO A 78 6.08 -30.25 -9.27
CA PRO A 78 6.77 -29.04 -8.79
C PRO A 78 8.16 -28.81 -9.40
N ASP A 79 8.89 -29.88 -9.71
CA ASP A 79 10.23 -29.95 -10.30
C ASP A 79 10.21 -30.57 -11.71
N ALA A 80 9.18 -30.25 -12.50
CA ALA A 80 9.12 -30.15 -13.97
C ALA A 80 9.63 -31.31 -14.84
N ALA A 81 9.55 -32.53 -14.36
CA ALA A 81 9.79 -33.67 -15.22
C ALA A 81 8.48 -34.23 -15.81
N LEU A 82 7.32 -33.85 -15.26
CA LEU A 82 6.06 -34.47 -15.63
C LEU A 82 4.84 -33.56 -15.57
N MET A 83 3.99 -33.68 -16.59
CA MET A 83 2.59 -33.27 -16.61
C MET A 83 1.72 -34.50 -16.44
N VAL A 84 0.67 -34.39 -15.63
CA VAL A 84 -0.25 -35.50 -15.35
C VAL A 84 -1.66 -35.08 -15.71
N LEU A 85 -2.34 -35.93 -16.47
CA LEU A 85 -3.77 -35.87 -16.74
C LEU A 85 -4.44 -37.06 -16.04
N LEU A 86 -5.03 -36.80 -14.88
CA LEU A 86 -5.77 -37.79 -14.10
C LEU A 86 -7.18 -37.93 -14.67
N VAL A 87 -7.64 -39.17 -14.82
CA VAL A 87 -8.98 -39.50 -15.33
C VAL A 87 -9.71 -40.32 -14.27
N GLU A 88 -10.93 -39.90 -13.96
CA GLU A 88 -11.87 -40.65 -13.11
C GLU A 88 -13.16 -40.86 -13.90
N SER A 89 -13.59 -42.11 -14.08
CA SER A 89 -14.75 -42.46 -14.91
C SER A 89 -16.01 -42.65 -14.06
N GLU A 90 -17.10 -41.97 -14.37
CA GLU A 90 -18.42 -42.20 -13.73
C GLU A 90 -19.25 -43.28 -14.45
N ALA A 91 -18.89 -43.58 -15.70
CA ALA A 91 -19.53 -44.58 -16.54
C ALA A 91 -18.46 -45.34 -17.33
N ASP A 92 -18.84 -46.46 -17.92
CA ASP A 92 -17.97 -47.17 -18.86
C ASP A 92 -17.66 -46.26 -20.06
N ALA A 93 -16.38 -45.94 -20.27
CA ALA A 93 -15.94 -45.03 -21.31
C ALA A 93 -14.52 -45.36 -21.78
N GLU A 94 -14.26 -45.13 -23.08
CA GLU A 94 -12.90 -45.11 -23.60
C GLU A 94 -12.35 -43.68 -23.54
N TRP A 95 -11.26 -43.50 -22.82
CA TRP A 95 -10.53 -42.24 -22.75
C TRP A 95 -9.28 -42.34 -23.62
N ALA A 96 -9.05 -41.34 -24.46
CA ALA A 96 -7.88 -41.30 -25.33
C ALA A 96 -7.22 -39.93 -25.32
N LEU A 97 -5.91 -39.93 -25.53
CA LEU A 97 -5.07 -38.76 -25.73
C LEU A 97 -4.42 -38.85 -27.12
N GLU A 98 -4.78 -37.93 -28.01
CA GLU A 98 -4.34 -37.87 -29.41
C GLU A 98 -3.40 -36.67 -29.63
N PHE A 99 -2.29 -36.85 -30.34
CA PHE A 99 -1.38 -35.75 -30.67
C PHE A 99 -1.90 -34.94 -31.87
N ALA A 100 -2.01 -33.61 -31.72
CA ALA A 100 -2.70 -32.72 -32.64
C ALA A 100 -1.94 -32.36 -33.92
N ASP A 101 -0.62 -32.59 -33.97
CA ASP A 101 0.28 -32.23 -35.10
C ASP A 101 0.44 -33.32 -36.17
N ALA A 102 -0.34 -34.40 -36.12
CA ALA A 102 -0.43 -35.33 -37.23
C ALA A 102 -1.26 -34.71 -38.36
N ASP A 103 -0.67 -33.84 -39.18
CA ASP A 103 -1.24 -33.49 -40.48
C ASP A 103 -1.47 -34.81 -41.25
N PRO A 104 -2.73 -35.24 -41.47
CA PRO A 104 -2.98 -36.51 -42.12
C PRO A 104 -2.54 -36.51 -43.60
N ASP A 105 -2.32 -35.33 -44.19
CA ASP A 105 -2.05 -35.11 -45.60
C ASP A 105 -0.66 -34.47 -45.88
N GLY A 106 0.11 -34.14 -44.83
CA GLY A 106 1.43 -33.53 -44.95
C GLY A 106 2.53 -34.59 -45.04
N ASP A 107 3.27 -34.62 -46.16
CA ASP A 107 4.52 -35.39 -46.34
C ASP A 107 5.64 -34.86 -45.42
N VAL A 108 5.43 -34.87 -44.10
CA VAL A 108 6.52 -34.78 -43.13
C VAL A 108 7.09 -36.20 -43.05
N GLU A 109 8.31 -36.41 -43.54
CA GLU A 109 8.96 -37.71 -43.42
C GLU A 109 8.94 -38.13 -41.93
N ALA A 110 8.35 -39.30 -41.66
CA ALA A 110 8.14 -39.85 -40.32
C ALA A 110 9.43 -40.02 -39.48
N ASP A 111 10.59 -39.74 -40.07
CA ASP A 111 11.91 -39.78 -39.43
C ASP A 111 12.32 -38.45 -38.76
N GLU A 112 11.55 -37.35 -38.89
CA GLU A 112 11.86 -36.05 -38.25
C GLU A 112 10.86 -35.57 -37.17
N VAL A 113 9.80 -36.33 -36.88
CA VAL A 113 9.03 -36.12 -35.63
C VAL A 113 9.82 -36.77 -34.50
N ASP A 114 10.69 -35.99 -33.87
CA ASP A 114 11.53 -36.40 -32.74
C ASP A 114 10.68 -36.77 -31.51
N LEU A 115 10.07 -37.95 -31.52
CA LEU A 115 9.35 -38.57 -30.40
C LEU A 115 10.28 -38.85 -29.20
N SER A 116 11.58 -38.57 -29.28
CA SER A 116 12.51 -38.71 -28.15
C SER A 116 12.37 -37.63 -27.07
N ARG A 117 11.44 -36.67 -27.23
CA ARG A 117 11.31 -35.48 -26.37
C ARG A 117 10.19 -35.50 -25.33
N GLY A 118 9.51 -36.62 -25.16
CA GLY A 118 8.63 -36.85 -24.01
C GLY A 118 7.98 -38.23 -24.09
N GLU A 119 8.31 -39.12 -23.15
CA GLU A 119 7.60 -40.38 -23.02
C GLU A 119 6.19 -40.07 -22.50
N ALA A 120 5.18 -40.45 -23.28
CA ALA A 120 3.79 -40.44 -22.85
C ALA A 120 3.41 -41.86 -22.43
N SER A 121 2.95 -42.03 -21.20
CA SER A 121 2.61 -43.35 -20.64
C SER A 121 1.26 -43.32 -19.92
N VAL A 122 0.66 -44.50 -19.73
CA VAL A 122 -0.61 -44.66 -19.01
C VAL A 122 -0.35 -45.42 -17.72
N TRP A 123 -0.81 -44.86 -16.60
CA TRP A 123 -0.83 -45.50 -15.30
C TRP A 123 -2.25 -45.95 -14.93
N THR A 124 -2.38 -47.13 -14.31
CA THR A 124 -3.63 -47.68 -13.76
C THR A 124 -3.38 -48.39 -12.43
N PRO A 125 -4.31 -48.34 -11.44
CA PRO A 125 -4.11 -48.95 -10.12
C PRO A 125 -3.96 -50.48 -10.15
N GLU A 126 -4.69 -51.12 -11.06
CA GLU A 126 -4.53 -52.53 -11.42
C GLU A 126 -4.19 -52.58 -12.91
N PRO A 127 -3.29 -53.47 -13.36
CA PRO A 127 -2.93 -53.57 -14.78
C PRO A 127 -4.17 -53.95 -15.61
N GLN A 128 -4.86 -52.93 -16.09
CA GLN A 128 -5.91 -53.04 -17.10
C GLN A 128 -5.25 -53.33 -18.45
N PRO A 129 -5.92 -54.06 -19.36
CA PRO A 129 -5.42 -54.20 -20.72
C PRO A 129 -5.42 -52.82 -21.40
N VAL A 130 -4.28 -52.14 -21.34
CA VAL A 130 -4.00 -51.01 -22.21
C VAL A 130 -3.92 -51.59 -23.62
N SER A 131 -4.92 -51.32 -24.47
CA SER A 131 -4.83 -51.65 -25.89
C SER A 131 -3.87 -50.67 -26.56
N SER A 132 -2.57 -50.86 -26.29
CA SER A 132 -1.57 -50.49 -27.26
C SER A 132 -1.67 -51.50 -28.40
N ASP A 133 -2.72 -51.42 -29.22
CA ASP A 133 -2.60 -52.01 -30.55
C ASP A 133 -1.32 -51.39 -31.13
N ASP A 134 -0.32 -52.21 -31.49
CA ASP A 134 1.01 -51.75 -31.91
C ASP A 134 0.94 -50.71 -33.06
N GLU A 135 -0.19 -50.63 -33.78
CA GLU A 135 -0.50 -49.62 -34.81
C GLU A 135 -0.93 -48.24 -34.25
N GLY A 136 -1.50 -48.15 -33.04
CA GLY A 136 -1.97 -46.92 -32.41
C GLY A 136 -0.87 -46.09 -31.75
N ALA A 137 0.11 -46.75 -31.13
CA ALA A 137 1.33 -46.11 -30.66
C ALA A 137 2.15 -45.52 -31.83
N ALA A 138 2.11 -46.17 -33.00
CA ALA A 138 2.71 -45.66 -34.24
C ALA A 138 1.99 -44.44 -34.83
N ARG A 139 0.78 -44.10 -34.36
CA ARG A 139 -0.02 -42.92 -34.81
C ARG A 139 -0.11 -41.81 -33.77
N GLY A 140 0.62 -41.88 -32.65
CA GLY A 140 0.54 -40.87 -31.61
C GLY A 140 -0.83 -40.81 -30.94
N THR A 141 -1.37 -41.96 -30.48
CA THR A 141 -2.58 -41.97 -29.63
C THR A 141 -2.41 -42.95 -28.47
N LEU A 142 -2.65 -42.48 -27.24
CA LEU A 142 -2.75 -43.32 -26.04
C LEU A 142 -4.21 -43.55 -25.68
N ARG A 143 -4.61 -44.79 -25.38
CA ARG A 143 -6.00 -45.14 -25.03
C ARG A 143 -6.07 -45.93 -23.73
N VAL A 144 -7.14 -45.72 -22.97
CA VAL A 144 -7.50 -46.52 -21.80
C VAL A 144 -9.01 -46.67 -21.73
N SER A 145 -9.51 -47.91 -21.65
CA SER A 145 -10.92 -48.18 -21.39
C SER A 145 -11.13 -48.32 -19.88
N LEU A 146 -12.04 -47.54 -19.32
CA LEU A 146 -12.31 -47.51 -17.89
C LEU A 146 -13.75 -47.95 -17.61
N ALA A 147 -13.91 -48.81 -16.62
CA ALA A 147 -15.22 -49.11 -16.04
C ALA A 147 -15.70 -47.93 -15.17
N ALA A 148 -16.99 -47.88 -14.87
CA ALA A 148 -17.50 -46.97 -13.85
C ALA A 148 -16.70 -47.07 -12.53
N ASP A 149 -16.42 -45.93 -11.92
CA ASP A 149 -15.61 -45.73 -10.70
C ASP A 149 -14.11 -46.11 -10.84
N ALA A 150 -13.62 -46.41 -12.05
CA ALA A 150 -12.20 -46.65 -12.30
C ALA A 150 -11.44 -45.33 -12.57
N ARG A 151 -10.13 -45.37 -12.31
CA ARG A 151 -9.23 -44.22 -12.49
C ARG A 151 -7.97 -44.59 -13.25
N ALA A 152 -7.44 -43.65 -14.02
CA ALA A 152 -6.17 -43.76 -14.75
C ALA A 152 -5.43 -42.42 -14.76
N ALA A 153 -4.18 -42.42 -15.20
CA ALA A 153 -3.43 -41.19 -15.45
C ALA A 153 -2.64 -41.29 -16.75
N PHE A 154 -2.69 -40.23 -17.57
CA PHE A 154 -1.72 -40.02 -18.64
C PHE A 154 -0.56 -39.21 -18.07
N LEU A 155 0.65 -39.77 -18.17
CA LEU A 155 1.89 -39.16 -17.70
C LEU A 155 2.65 -38.67 -18.92
N LEU A 156 2.90 -37.36 -19.00
CA LEU A 156 3.49 -36.69 -20.16
C LEU A 156 4.80 -36.00 -19.72
N GLY A 157 5.95 -36.44 -20.24
CA GLY A 157 7.24 -35.81 -19.96
C GLY A 157 8.40 -36.80 -19.88
N ASP A 158 9.24 -36.65 -18.87
CA ASP A 158 10.41 -37.49 -18.62
C ASP A 158 9.99 -38.88 -18.10
N GLY A 159 10.40 -39.92 -18.83
CA GLY A 159 10.10 -41.31 -18.48
C GLY A 159 10.63 -41.75 -17.12
N ALA A 160 11.80 -41.25 -16.71
CA ALA A 160 12.40 -41.60 -15.43
C ALA A 160 11.67 -40.93 -14.24
N ALA A 161 11.05 -39.76 -14.44
CA ALA A 161 10.15 -39.17 -13.47
C ALA A 161 8.81 -39.91 -13.42
N ALA A 162 8.23 -40.26 -14.59
CA ALA A 162 7.01 -41.07 -14.65
C ALA A 162 7.18 -42.40 -13.91
N ALA A 163 8.29 -43.11 -14.13
CA ALA A 163 8.60 -44.39 -13.48
C ALA A 163 8.84 -44.30 -11.96
N ARG A 164 9.06 -43.10 -11.43
CA ARG A 164 9.21 -42.86 -9.97
C ARG A 164 7.89 -42.54 -9.27
N LEU A 165 6.78 -42.37 -10.01
CA LEU A 165 5.47 -42.14 -9.43
C LEU A 165 4.76 -43.46 -9.12
N ASP A 166 4.55 -43.72 -7.83
CA ASP A 166 3.78 -44.88 -7.37
C ASP A 166 2.27 -44.70 -7.67
N ASP A 167 1.66 -43.62 -7.14
CA ASP A 167 0.27 -43.23 -7.41
C ASP A 167 0.22 -41.74 -7.84
N PRO A 168 -0.06 -41.45 -9.12
CA PRO A 168 -0.18 -40.08 -9.61
C PRO A 168 -1.27 -39.25 -8.92
N PHE A 169 -2.33 -39.87 -8.38
CA PHE A 169 -3.39 -39.14 -7.67
C PHE A 169 -2.89 -38.61 -6.33
N GLU A 170 -2.23 -39.46 -5.54
CA GLU A 170 -1.61 -39.05 -4.28
C GLU A 170 -0.49 -38.03 -4.51
N ALA A 171 0.29 -38.20 -5.59
CA ALA A 171 1.33 -37.26 -5.95
C ALA A 171 0.78 -35.87 -6.27
N VAL A 172 -0.30 -35.77 -7.06
CA VAL A 172 -0.93 -34.49 -7.41
C VAL A 172 -1.48 -33.77 -6.17
N GLU A 173 -2.07 -34.50 -5.22
CA GLU A 173 -2.48 -33.91 -3.93
C GLU A 173 -1.26 -33.39 -3.16
N ALA A 174 -0.20 -34.20 -3.04
CA ALA A 174 1.03 -33.81 -2.35
C ALA A 174 1.69 -32.57 -2.99
N TRP A 175 1.63 -32.42 -4.32
CA TRP A 175 2.16 -31.24 -5.01
C TRP A 175 1.39 -29.96 -4.69
N ALA A 176 0.06 -30.07 -4.57
CA ALA A 176 -0.80 -28.97 -4.18
C ALA A 176 -0.53 -28.56 -2.72
N ASP A 177 -0.43 -29.54 -1.83
CA ASP A 177 -0.12 -29.35 -0.41
C ASP A 177 1.25 -28.69 -0.22
N GLU A 178 2.30 -29.14 -0.93
CA GLU A 178 3.64 -28.54 -0.85
C GLU A 178 3.65 -27.04 -1.20
N THR A 179 2.75 -26.60 -2.08
CA THR A 179 2.64 -25.17 -2.44
C THR A 179 1.89 -24.38 -1.39
N ALA A 180 0.79 -24.93 -0.90
CA ALA A 180 0.02 -24.33 0.19
C ALA A 180 0.88 -24.21 1.46
N GLU A 181 1.74 -25.21 1.73
CA GLU A 181 2.59 -25.29 2.91
C GLU A 181 3.86 -24.44 2.87
N ARG A 182 4.16 -23.73 1.77
CA ARG A 182 5.31 -22.82 1.65
C ARG A 182 4.90 -21.35 1.58
N GLY A 183 5.76 -20.47 2.10
CA GLY A 183 5.61 -19.03 2.07
C GLY A 183 4.46 -18.49 2.92
N LEU A 184 3.92 -17.37 2.47
CA LEU A 184 2.75 -16.67 3.01
C LEU A 184 1.49 -17.55 2.90
N ARG A 185 0.78 -17.68 4.01
CA ARG A 185 -0.56 -18.26 4.10
C ARG A 185 -1.43 -17.31 4.90
N LEU A 186 -2.55 -16.90 4.32
CA LEU A 186 -3.44 -15.93 4.92
C LEU A 186 -4.78 -16.58 5.26
N ARG A 187 -5.37 -16.18 6.40
CA ARG A 187 -6.77 -16.49 6.75
C ARG A 187 -7.43 -15.24 7.27
N THR A 188 -8.39 -14.71 6.53
CA THR A 188 -9.04 -13.44 6.85
C THR A 188 -10.57 -13.56 6.75
N PRO A 189 -11.31 -12.55 7.20
CA PRO A 189 -12.73 -12.42 6.87
C PRO A 189 -12.99 -12.18 5.37
N TYR A 190 -11.96 -12.03 4.55
CA TYR A 190 -12.04 -11.83 3.11
C TYR A 190 -11.45 -13.04 2.35
N PRO A 191 -12.22 -14.14 2.18
CA PRO A 191 -11.72 -15.41 1.66
C PRO A 191 -11.21 -15.34 0.21
N GLU A 192 -11.65 -14.36 -0.58
CA GLU A 192 -11.15 -14.12 -1.93
C GLU A 192 -9.70 -13.64 -1.92
N LEU A 193 -9.30 -12.82 -0.94
CA LEU A 193 -7.90 -12.41 -0.76
C LEU A 193 -7.03 -13.61 -0.37
N ASP A 194 -7.49 -14.44 0.57
CA ASP A 194 -6.78 -15.66 0.98
C ASP A 194 -6.53 -16.57 -0.23
N ARG A 195 -7.52 -16.69 -1.12
CA ARG A 195 -7.43 -17.46 -2.36
C ARG A 195 -6.46 -16.83 -3.37
N ALA A 196 -6.52 -15.51 -3.55
CA ALA A 196 -5.64 -14.78 -4.46
C ALA A 196 -4.17 -14.88 -4.05
N VAL A 197 -3.86 -14.89 -2.75
CA VAL A 197 -2.50 -15.15 -2.24
C VAL A 197 -1.96 -16.49 -2.75
N GLU A 198 -2.78 -17.53 -2.71
CA GLU A 198 -2.37 -18.88 -3.11
C GLU A 198 -2.27 -19.04 -4.63
N PHE A 199 -3.16 -18.38 -5.38
CA PHE A 199 -3.02 -18.28 -6.83
C PHE A 199 -1.79 -17.46 -7.25
N ALA A 200 -1.48 -16.35 -6.57
CA ALA A 200 -0.29 -15.57 -6.83
C ALA A 200 1.00 -16.38 -6.60
N LYS A 201 1.04 -17.21 -5.55
CA LYS A 201 2.15 -18.16 -5.32
C LYS A 201 2.28 -19.20 -6.43
N ALA A 202 1.16 -19.77 -6.89
CA ALA A 202 1.16 -20.69 -8.01
C ALA A 202 1.62 -20.02 -9.32
N HIS A 203 1.17 -18.80 -9.58
CA HIS A 203 1.54 -18.01 -10.75
C HIS A 203 3.04 -17.66 -10.76
N LEU A 204 3.63 -17.29 -9.62
CA LEU A 204 5.07 -17.07 -9.51
C LEU A 204 5.89 -18.33 -9.82
N ARG A 205 5.41 -19.52 -9.44
CA ARG A 205 6.06 -20.78 -9.81
C ARG A 205 6.03 -21.04 -11.32
N LEU A 206 4.99 -20.57 -12.04
CA LEU A 206 4.99 -20.60 -13.51
C LEU A 206 6.11 -19.72 -14.09
N GLY A 207 6.57 -18.71 -13.37
CA GLY A 207 7.68 -17.86 -13.78
C GLY A 207 9.06 -18.42 -13.51
N TYR A 208 9.22 -19.55 -12.82
CA TYR A 208 10.54 -20.03 -12.43
C TYR A 208 11.15 -21.00 -13.46
N ALA A 209 12.03 -20.49 -14.32
CA ALA A 209 12.82 -21.31 -15.22
C ALA A 209 14.02 -21.89 -14.46
N TRP A 210 13.84 -23.05 -13.85
CA TRP A 210 14.89 -23.73 -13.11
C TRP A 210 15.66 -24.71 -13.99
N GLU A 211 16.98 -24.71 -13.86
CA GLU A 211 17.89 -25.70 -14.41
C GLU A 211 18.31 -26.65 -13.29
N PRO A 212 18.42 -27.97 -13.53
CA PRO A 212 18.96 -28.88 -12.54
C PRO A 212 20.45 -28.61 -12.31
N ASP A 213 20.88 -28.62 -11.05
CA ASP A 213 22.30 -28.66 -10.69
C ASP A 213 22.93 -30.00 -11.09
N GLY A 214 24.26 -30.15 -10.89
CA GLY A 214 24.96 -31.40 -11.17
C GLY A 214 24.46 -32.63 -10.39
N ALA A 215 23.60 -32.44 -9.39
CA ALA A 215 22.93 -33.50 -8.63
C ALA A 215 21.43 -33.65 -8.98
N GLY A 216 20.94 -32.94 -10.00
CA GLY A 216 19.55 -32.99 -10.46
C GLY A 216 18.57 -32.16 -9.63
N ARG A 217 19.05 -31.32 -8.70
CA ARG A 217 18.19 -30.48 -7.84
C ARG A 217 17.90 -29.13 -8.51
N PRO A 218 16.77 -28.48 -8.22
CA PRO A 218 16.51 -27.13 -8.72
C PRO A 218 17.59 -26.11 -8.31
N GLY A 219 17.90 -25.16 -9.19
CA GLY A 219 18.85 -24.07 -8.90
C GLY A 219 20.25 -24.24 -9.51
N GLY A 220 20.39 -25.05 -10.55
CA GLY A 220 21.62 -25.12 -11.37
C GLY A 220 21.90 -23.85 -12.16
N ASP A 221 23.09 -23.77 -12.74
CA ASP A 221 23.55 -22.61 -13.54
C ASP A 221 22.53 -22.25 -14.63
N GLY A 222 22.10 -20.98 -14.64
CA GLY A 222 21.08 -20.48 -15.58
C GLY A 222 19.65 -20.44 -15.03
N SER A 223 19.41 -20.99 -13.82
CA SER A 223 18.12 -20.88 -13.15
C SER A 223 17.74 -19.43 -12.88
N LYS A 224 16.51 -19.03 -13.25
CA LYS A 224 16.03 -17.66 -13.10
C LYS A 224 14.51 -17.55 -13.09
N MET A 225 13.98 -16.50 -12.48
CA MET A 225 12.58 -16.09 -12.61
C MET A 225 12.41 -15.23 -13.87
N VAL A 226 11.41 -15.54 -14.70
CA VAL A 226 11.12 -14.84 -15.96
C VAL A 226 9.91 -13.93 -15.82
N CYS A 227 9.92 -12.82 -16.56
CA CYS A 227 8.91 -11.75 -16.46
C CYS A 227 7.54 -12.13 -17.05
N ASP A 228 7.54 -12.68 -18.27
CA ASP A 228 6.33 -13.12 -18.97
C ASP A 228 6.49 -14.59 -19.35
N ILE A 229 5.56 -15.42 -18.90
CA ILE A 229 5.62 -16.86 -19.16
C ILE A 229 5.54 -17.16 -20.66
N PHE A 230 4.72 -16.44 -21.43
CA PHE A 230 4.38 -16.75 -22.82
C PHE A 230 5.28 -16.09 -23.86
N ARG A 231 5.76 -14.87 -23.60
CA ARG A 231 6.46 -14.05 -24.61
C ARG A 231 7.94 -13.86 -24.32
N TRP A 232 8.31 -13.61 -23.06
CA TRP A 232 9.63 -13.11 -22.68
C TRP A 232 10.25 -13.94 -21.55
N ARG A 233 10.94 -15.02 -21.92
CA ARG A 233 11.61 -15.95 -21.00
C ARG A 233 12.97 -15.47 -20.49
N ASP A 234 13.06 -14.18 -20.17
CA ASP A 234 14.24 -13.61 -19.53
C ASP A 234 13.85 -12.71 -18.35
N VAL A 235 14.85 -12.35 -17.56
CA VAL A 235 14.67 -11.44 -16.42
C VAL A 235 14.58 -10.01 -16.93
N TRP A 236 13.51 -9.33 -16.55
CA TRP A 236 13.40 -7.88 -16.60
C TRP A 236 13.71 -7.36 -15.21
N SER A 237 14.83 -6.65 -15.04
CA SER A 237 15.35 -6.35 -13.71
C SER A 237 14.41 -5.48 -12.88
N ARG A 238 13.70 -4.56 -13.55
CA ARG A 238 12.65 -3.73 -12.97
C ARG A 238 11.54 -4.59 -12.38
N ASP A 239 10.93 -5.43 -13.21
CA ASP A 239 9.84 -6.34 -12.84
C ASP A 239 10.25 -7.34 -11.74
N PHE A 240 11.50 -7.82 -11.83
CA PHE A 240 12.07 -8.68 -10.81
C PHE A 240 12.19 -7.96 -9.46
N GLY A 241 12.82 -6.79 -9.44
CA GLY A 241 13.05 -6.06 -8.20
C GLY A 241 11.79 -5.42 -7.61
N SER A 242 10.79 -5.10 -8.43
CA SER A 242 9.56 -4.42 -8.01
C SER A 242 8.44 -5.37 -7.59
N GLY A 243 8.34 -6.54 -8.25
CA GLY A 243 7.21 -7.44 -8.10
C GLY A 243 7.61 -8.86 -7.76
N PHE A 244 8.13 -9.62 -8.73
CA PHE A 244 8.24 -11.08 -8.57
C PHE A 244 9.41 -11.56 -7.71
N GLY A 245 10.47 -10.77 -7.53
CA GLY A 245 11.51 -11.04 -6.53
C GLY A 245 11.00 -10.89 -5.10
N PRO A 246 10.47 -9.71 -4.71
CA PRO A 246 9.76 -9.51 -3.45
C PRO A 246 8.67 -10.55 -3.17
N GLY A 247 7.84 -10.84 -4.17
CA GLY A 247 6.80 -11.85 -4.10
C GLY A 247 7.34 -13.27 -4.02
N GLY A 248 8.46 -13.56 -4.67
CA GLY A 248 9.17 -14.85 -4.57
C GLY A 248 9.66 -15.11 -3.14
N VAL A 249 10.19 -14.10 -2.46
CA VAL A 249 10.51 -14.20 -1.02
C VAL A 249 9.26 -14.52 -0.22
N ALA A 250 8.16 -13.79 -0.45
CA ALA A 250 6.89 -14.02 0.23
C ALA A 250 6.27 -15.41 -0.08
N ALA A 251 6.50 -15.94 -1.28
CA ALA A 251 6.03 -17.25 -1.71
C ALA A 251 6.89 -18.42 -1.19
N GLY A 252 7.96 -18.15 -0.43
CA GLY A 252 8.90 -19.18 0.04
C GLY A 252 9.80 -19.74 -1.07
N LEU A 253 10.07 -18.91 -2.09
CA LEU A 253 10.94 -19.19 -3.25
C LEU A 253 12.27 -18.44 -3.14
N LEU A 254 12.81 -18.28 -1.93
CA LEU A 254 14.05 -17.52 -1.70
C LEU A 254 15.23 -18.03 -2.55
N ASP A 255 15.36 -19.35 -2.73
CA ASP A 255 16.39 -19.95 -3.58
C ASP A 255 16.28 -19.50 -5.05
N ALA A 256 15.04 -19.38 -5.56
CA ALA A 256 14.79 -18.89 -6.91
C ALA A 256 15.17 -17.40 -7.05
N VAL A 257 14.88 -16.60 -6.02
CA VAL A 257 15.25 -15.18 -5.97
C VAL A 257 16.78 -15.03 -5.94
N LEU A 258 17.48 -15.83 -5.12
CA LEU A 258 18.94 -15.85 -5.05
C LEU A 258 19.57 -16.24 -6.39
N ALA A 259 19.10 -17.32 -7.02
CA ALA A 259 19.59 -17.75 -8.33
C ALA A 259 19.37 -16.67 -9.41
N THR A 260 18.23 -15.98 -9.37
CA THR A 260 17.93 -14.87 -10.30
C THR A 260 18.82 -13.65 -10.06
N LEU A 261 19.13 -13.31 -8.80
CA LEU A 261 20.08 -12.24 -8.47
C LEU A 261 21.51 -12.60 -8.88
N ASP A 262 21.92 -13.86 -8.74
CA ASP A 262 23.22 -14.33 -9.23
C ASP A 262 23.29 -14.24 -10.77
N TYR A 263 22.21 -14.61 -11.47
CA TYR A 263 22.08 -14.41 -12.91
C TYR A 263 22.20 -12.93 -13.31
N GLU A 264 21.48 -12.04 -12.61
CA GLU A 264 21.53 -10.59 -12.81
C GLU A 264 22.94 -10.03 -12.56
N ALA A 265 23.58 -10.42 -11.46
CA ALA A 265 24.93 -9.98 -11.12
C ALA A 265 25.96 -10.43 -12.16
N ALA A 266 25.86 -11.67 -12.65
CA ALA A 266 26.70 -12.18 -13.73
C ALA A 266 26.51 -11.37 -15.03
N ARG A 267 25.25 -11.03 -15.37
CA ARG A 267 24.95 -10.20 -16.54
C ARG A 267 25.51 -8.79 -16.39
N HIS A 268 25.36 -8.15 -15.23
CA HIS A 268 25.89 -6.81 -14.97
C HIS A 268 27.42 -6.78 -14.97
N THR A 269 28.07 -7.85 -14.52
CA THR A 269 29.54 -8.00 -14.56
C THR A 269 30.07 -8.17 -15.98
N ALA A 270 29.29 -8.81 -16.87
CA ALA A 270 29.69 -9.08 -18.24
C ALA A 270 29.59 -7.86 -19.19
N HIS A 271 28.92 -6.79 -18.76
CA HIS A 271 28.66 -5.61 -19.59
C HIS A 271 29.38 -4.35 -19.07
N ASP A 272 29.58 -3.38 -19.96
CA ASP A 272 30.15 -2.08 -19.62
C ASP A 272 29.07 -1.18 -18.97
N PRO A 273 29.25 -0.75 -17.71
CA PRO A 273 28.30 0.13 -17.03
C PRO A 273 28.06 1.47 -17.74
N THR A 274 29.01 1.94 -18.55
CA THR A 274 28.86 3.17 -19.33
C THR A 274 27.92 3.01 -20.54
N GLY A 275 27.58 1.77 -20.90
CA GLY A 275 26.68 1.43 -21.99
C GLY A 275 25.23 1.83 -21.72
N LEU A 276 24.78 1.82 -20.44
CA LEU A 276 23.50 2.29 -19.82
C LEU A 276 22.16 1.95 -20.49
N LYS A 277 22.17 1.53 -21.75
CA LYS A 277 21.03 1.29 -22.64
C LYS A 277 21.41 0.50 -23.91
N VAL A 278 22.71 0.41 -24.24
CA VAL A 278 23.25 -0.19 -25.48
C VAL A 278 24.10 -1.45 -25.19
N SER A 279 24.05 -2.00 -23.98
CA SER A 279 24.24 -3.44 -23.90
C SER A 279 23.11 -4.07 -24.72
N ASP A 280 23.37 -5.14 -25.46
CA ASP A 280 22.34 -5.96 -26.12
C ASP A 280 21.38 -6.66 -25.10
N ASP A 281 21.19 -6.04 -23.93
CA ASP A 281 20.45 -6.52 -22.79
C ASP A 281 19.02 -5.96 -22.84
N THR A 282 18.09 -6.81 -23.25
CA THR A 282 16.66 -6.51 -23.41
C THR A 282 15.94 -6.17 -22.10
N SER A 283 16.60 -6.26 -20.95
CA SER A 283 15.98 -6.18 -19.62
C SER A 283 15.95 -4.80 -18.96
N GLN A 284 16.61 -3.81 -19.55
CA GLN A 284 16.80 -2.48 -18.98
C GLN A 284 17.51 -2.47 -17.60
N GLY A 285 18.25 -3.53 -17.22
CA GLY A 285 18.85 -3.67 -15.88
C GLY A 285 19.78 -2.54 -15.44
N GLY A 286 20.55 -1.99 -16.38
CA GLY A 286 21.48 -0.87 -16.14
C GLY A 286 20.84 0.52 -16.00
N SER A 287 19.53 0.64 -16.20
CA SER A 287 18.80 1.89 -16.00
C SER A 287 18.78 2.31 -14.53
N ALA A 288 18.50 3.59 -14.25
CA ALA A 288 18.37 4.06 -12.87
C ALA A 288 17.21 3.35 -12.16
N GLU A 289 16.11 3.08 -12.88
CA GLU A 289 14.98 2.32 -12.36
C GLU A 289 15.33 0.87 -12.05
N GLY A 290 16.01 0.17 -12.98
CA GLY A 290 16.41 -1.22 -12.83
C GLY A 290 17.30 -1.41 -11.61
N LEU A 291 18.32 -0.56 -11.47
CA LEU A 291 19.23 -0.59 -10.32
C LEU A 291 18.52 -0.21 -9.01
N GLY A 292 17.60 0.75 -9.03
CA GLY A 292 16.83 1.14 -7.84
C GLY A 292 15.99 -0.02 -7.30
N TRP A 293 15.34 -0.77 -8.18
CA TRP A 293 14.59 -1.97 -7.81
C TRP A 293 15.49 -3.13 -7.40
N LEU A 294 16.55 -3.42 -8.16
CA LEU A 294 17.49 -4.49 -7.85
C LEU A 294 18.18 -4.28 -6.49
N LEU A 295 18.69 -3.08 -6.20
CA LEU A 295 19.34 -2.80 -4.91
C LEU A 295 18.36 -2.82 -3.73
N THR A 296 17.11 -2.43 -3.97
CA THR A 296 16.05 -2.60 -2.97
C THR A 296 15.81 -4.08 -2.66
N LEU A 297 15.79 -4.94 -3.68
CA LEU A 297 15.66 -6.38 -3.51
C LEU A 297 16.92 -7.01 -2.88
N VAL A 298 18.13 -6.62 -3.32
CA VAL A 298 19.40 -7.09 -2.76
C VAL A 298 19.48 -6.80 -1.26
N TRP A 299 19.16 -5.56 -0.87
CA TRP A 299 19.12 -5.19 0.55
C TRP A 299 18.12 -6.04 1.32
N ARG A 300 16.92 -6.25 0.77
CA ARG A 300 15.90 -7.08 1.41
C ARG A 300 16.33 -8.54 1.57
N VAL A 301 16.91 -9.14 0.53
CA VAL A 301 17.41 -10.51 0.59
C VAL A 301 18.50 -10.62 1.66
N TYR A 302 19.40 -9.65 1.75
CA TYR A 302 20.37 -9.57 2.84
C TYR A 302 19.72 -9.41 4.22
N GLU A 303 18.65 -8.60 4.35
CA GLU A 303 17.90 -8.52 5.60
C GLU A 303 17.36 -9.90 6.04
N HIS A 304 16.89 -10.71 5.09
CA HIS A 304 16.44 -12.08 5.36
C HIS A 304 17.59 -13.04 5.68
N THR A 305 18.65 -13.08 4.87
CA THR A 305 19.69 -14.11 4.96
C THR A 305 20.79 -13.76 5.96
N GLY A 306 21.09 -12.47 6.15
CA GLY A 306 22.29 -12.01 6.85
C GLY A 306 23.60 -12.40 6.15
N ASP A 307 23.54 -12.88 4.90
CA ASP A 307 24.71 -13.38 4.17
C ASP A 307 25.55 -12.22 3.65
N ARG A 308 26.58 -11.88 4.43
CA ARG A 308 27.52 -10.81 4.12
C ARG A 308 28.40 -11.12 2.91
N ASP A 309 28.81 -12.38 2.73
CA ASP A 309 29.69 -12.77 1.62
C ASP A 309 28.92 -12.71 0.29
N TRP A 310 27.63 -13.08 0.30
CA TRP A 310 26.73 -12.87 -0.83
C TRP A 310 26.51 -11.38 -1.11
N LEU A 311 26.28 -10.57 -0.06
CA LEU A 311 26.10 -9.13 -0.22
C LEU A 311 27.33 -8.46 -0.88
N GLU A 312 28.53 -8.84 -0.47
CA GLU A 312 29.78 -8.32 -1.04
C GLU A 312 29.90 -8.64 -2.55
N ARG A 313 29.49 -9.83 -2.99
CA ARG A 313 29.44 -10.20 -4.41
C ARG A 313 28.43 -9.35 -5.19
N MET A 314 27.24 -9.13 -4.62
CA MET A 314 26.22 -8.28 -5.26
C MET A 314 26.72 -6.84 -5.42
N VAL A 315 27.37 -6.28 -4.39
CA VAL A 315 27.96 -4.94 -4.46
C VAL A 315 29.01 -4.84 -5.56
N ALA A 316 29.91 -5.82 -5.65
CA ALA A 316 30.93 -5.83 -6.69
C ALA A 316 30.34 -5.80 -8.12
N ALA A 317 29.16 -6.39 -8.31
CA ALA A 317 28.45 -6.38 -9.59
C ALA A 317 27.71 -5.05 -9.87
N PHE A 318 27.02 -4.48 -8.88
CA PHE A 318 26.10 -3.35 -9.10
C PHE A 318 26.68 -1.96 -8.79
N GLU A 319 27.67 -1.86 -7.90
CA GLU A 319 28.29 -0.57 -7.54
C GLU A 319 28.86 0.19 -8.74
N PRO A 320 29.57 -0.45 -9.71
CA PRO A 320 30.05 0.25 -10.91
C PRO A 320 28.93 0.93 -11.70
N TRP A 321 27.74 0.35 -11.72
CA TRP A 321 26.57 0.91 -12.40
C TRP A 321 25.98 2.10 -11.66
N ILE A 322 25.93 2.05 -10.32
CA ILE A 322 25.52 3.19 -9.50
C ILE A 322 26.49 4.36 -9.66
N GLU A 323 27.79 4.11 -9.68
CA GLU A 323 28.78 5.18 -9.85
C GLU A 323 28.63 5.90 -11.21
N VAL A 324 28.20 5.20 -12.26
CA VAL A 324 27.88 5.84 -13.53
C VAL A 324 26.66 6.77 -13.40
N TRP A 325 25.61 6.37 -12.68
CA TRP A 325 24.46 7.24 -12.44
C TRP A 325 24.82 8.44 -11.55
N VAL A 326 25.65 8.24 -10.53
CA VAL A 326 26.21 9.34 -9.73
C VAL A 326 26.98 10.33 -10.61
N ALA A 327 27.74 9.85 -11.59
CA ALA A 327 28.46 10.71 -12.54
C ALA A 327 27.53 11.44 -13.54
N ARG A 328 26.26 11.03 -13.69
CA ARG A 328 25.26 11.68 -14.56
C ARG A 328 24.48 12.80 -13.87
N ASP A 329 24.57 12.92 -12.55
CA ASP A 329 24.23 14.13 -11.80
C ASP A 329 25.33 15.20 -12.06
N ALA A 330 25.46 15.60 -13.32
CA ALA A 330 26.62 16.34 -13.84
C ALA A 330 26.69 17.79 -13.34
N ASP A 331 25.55 18.36 -12.96
CA ASP A 331 25.40 19.66 -12.31
C ASP A 331 25.39 19.56 -10.77
N GLU A 332 25.55 18.35 -10.22
CA GLU A 332 25.55 18.04 -8.79
C GLU A 332 24.31 18.58 -8.06
N ASP A 333 23.20 18.70 -8.79
CA ASP A 333 21.93 19.21 -8.27
C ASP A 333 21.11 18.12 -7.59
N GLY A 334 21.52 16.85 -7.67
CA GLY A 334 20.86 15.71 -7.05
C GLY A 334 19.81 15.03 -7.92
N LEU A 335 19.60 15.50 -9.15
CA LEU A 335 18.67 14.94 -10.12
C LEU A 335 19.41 14.33 -11.30
N ILE A 336 19.01 13.12 -11.67
CA ILE A 336 19.50 12.46 -12.88
C ILE A 336 18.56 12.72 -14.04
N VAL A 337 19.15 12.70 -15.23
CA VAL A 337 18.43 12.70 -16.49
C VAL A 337 18.50 11.29 -17.08
N ASP A 338 17.33 10.69 -17.23
CA ASP A 338 17.16 9.34 -17.73
C ASP A 338 16.41 9.35 -19.06
N VAL A 339 16.70 8.36 -19.89
CA VAL A 339 16.06 8.12 -21.17
C VAL A 339 15.15 6.89 -21.11
N THR A 340 15.09 6.19 -19.98
CA THR A 340 14.14 5.11 -19.65
C THR A 340 13.11 5.56 -18.62
N GLU A 341 11.95 4.92 -18.66
CA GLU A 341 10.89 4.99 -17.68
C GLU A 341 10.09 3.69 -17.81
N TRP A 342 9.42 3.26 -16.74
CA TRP A 342 8.69 1.99 -16.69
C TRP A 342 7.68 1.78 -17.82
N MET A 343 7.25 2.87 -18.47
CA MET A 343 6.22 2.88 -19.50
C MET A 343 6.71 2.46 -20.89
N ASP A 344 7.91 1.89 -21.05
CA ASP A 344 8.56 1.19 -22.20
C ASP A 344 8.49 1.81 -23.63
N HIS A 345 7.46 2.59 -23.93
CA HIS A 345 7.08 3.27 -25.15
C HIS A 345 7.08 4.80 -25.01
N SER A 346 7.61 5.34 -23.89
CA SER A 346 7.71 6.78 -23.72
C SER A 346 8.65 7.39 -24.78
N ARG A 347 8.25 8.54 -25.34
CA ARG A 347 9.10 9.27 -26.30
C ARG A 347 10.35 9.85 -25.66
N PHE A 348 10.56 9.68 -24.35
CA PHE A 348 11.84 9.99 -23.68
C PHE A 348 12.99 9.21 -24.28
N LEU A 349 12.73 7.98 -24.79
CA LEU A 349 13.67 7.21 -25.60
C LEU A 349 14.17 7.98 -26.85
N ARG A 350 13.41 8.98 -27.32
CA ARG A 350 13.71 9.79 -28.51
C ARG A 350 14.30 11.17 -28.16
N LEU A 351 14.35 11.54 -26.89
CA LEU A 351 15.00 12.77 -26.46
C LEU A 351 16.51 12.52 -26.35
N VAL A 352 17.29 13.24 -27.15
CA VAL A 352 18.76 13.12 -27.19
C VAL A 352 19.39 13.33 -25.80
N GLU A 353 18.77 14.19 -24.99
CA GLU A 353 19.25 14.55 -23.66
C GLU A 353 18.57 13.73 -22.54
N GLY A 354 17.50 12.98 -22.82
CA GLY A 354 16.66 12.36 -21.80
C GLY A 354 15.73 13.33 -21.10
N GLN A 355 15.21 12.93 -19.93
CA GLN A 355 14.23 13.68 -19.14
C GLN A 355 14.45 13.50 -17.63
N ARG A 356 14.17 14.55 -16.86
CA ARG A 356 14.03 14.45 -15.39
C ARG A 356 12.60 14.01 -15.07
N THR A 357 12.43 12.72 -14.78
CA THR A 357 11.16 12.13 -14.32
C THR A 357 11.21 11.89 -12.82
N LEU A 358 10.05 11.94 -12.17
CA LEU A 358 9.91 11.61 -10.76
C LEU A 358 10.26 10.14 -10.53
N TYR A 359 9.75 9.24 -11.38
CA TYR A 359 10.03 7.80 -11.32
C TYR A 359 11.52 7.48 -11.17
N SER A 360 12.34 7.86 -12.17
CA SER A 360 13.77 7.53 -12.19
C SER A 360 14.52 8.19 -11.03
N ASN A 361 14.14 9.41 -10.65
CA ASN A 361 14.80 10.12 -9.56
C ASN A 361 14.45 9.55 -8.18
N VAL A 362 13.20 9.14 -7.94
CA VAL A 362 12.81 8.46 -6.68
C VAL A 362 13.52 7.11 -6.57
N LEU A 363 13.69 6.37 -7.66
CA LEU A 363 14.42 5.10 -7.66
C LEU A 363 15.93 5.29 -7.53
N TYR A 364 16.50 6.34 -8.12
CA TYR A 364 17.89 6.74 -7.88
C TYR A 364 18.12 7.11 -6.41
N PHE A 365 17.23 7.90 -5.81
CA PHE A 365 17.25 8.16 -4.37
C PHE A 365 17.18 6.85 -3.56
N ALA A 366 16.30 5.93 -3.94
CA ALA A 366 16.15 4.65 -3.26
C ALA A 366 17.42 3.80 -3.35
N ALA A 367 18.08 3.78 -4.52
CA ALA A 367 19.35 3.11 -4.80
C ALA A 367 20.48 3.68 -3.93
N LEU A 368 20.66 4.99 -3.91
CA LEU A 368 21.66 5.68 -3.09
C LEU A 368 21.46 5.36 -1.60
N ARG A 369 20.22 5.42 -1.13
CA ARG A 369 19.88 5.07 0.26
C ARG A 369 20.22 3.61 0.59
N ARG A 370 20.07 2.70 -0.37
CA ARG A 370 20.37 1.26 -0.19
C ARG A 370 21.86 1.02 -0.21
N MET A 371 22.59 1.65 -1.12
CA MET A 371 24.06 1.62 -1.12
C MET A 371 24.64 2.13 0.20
N ALA A 372 24.05 3.16 0.82
CA ALA A 372 24.46 3.60 2.15
C ALA A 372 24.31 2.49 3.21
N PHE A 373 23.15 1.82 3.27
CA PHE A 373 22.92 0.72 4.22
C PHE A 373 23.82 -0.49 3.94
N ILE A 374 24.02 -0.81 2.67
CA ILE A 374 24.89 -1.90 2.23
C ILE A 374 26.35 -1.62 2.61
N CYS A 375 26.85 -0.42 2.34
CA CYS A 375 28.22 -0.02 2.71
C CYS A 375 28.40 -0.08 4.24
N GLU A 376 27.43 0.39 5.02
CA GLU A 376 27.44 0.28 6.49
C GLU A 376 27.49 -1.18 6.96
N ALA A 377 26.65 -2.06 6.37
CA ALA A 377 26.66 -3.49 6.67
C ALA A 377 28.00 -4.17 6.34
N LEU A 378 28.70 -3.69 5.31
CA LEU A 378 30.03 -4.15 4.91
C LEU A 378 31.18 -3.45 5.68
N GLY A 379 30.90 -2.50 6.56
CA GLY A 379 31.93 -1.75 7.31
C GLY A 379 32.70 -0.75 6.45
N ARG A 380 32.10 -0.25 5.38
CA ARG A 380 32.60 0.81 4.48
C ARG A 380 31.99 2.16 4.89
N ASP A 381 32.31 2.63 6.09
CA ASP A 381 31.63 3.77 6.72
C ASP A 381 31.75 5.09 5.94
N ASP A 382 32.91 5.35 5.30
CA ASP A 382 33.13 6.55 4.47
C ASP A 382 32.22 6.56 3.23
N ASP A 383 32.13 5.42 2.53
CA ASP A 383 31.25 5.26 1.37
C ASP A 383 29.78 5.34 1.79
N ALA A 384 29.43 4.76 2.95
CA ALA A 384 28.10 4.88 3.53
C ALA A 384 27.76 6.35 3.81
N GLY A 385 28.70 7.14 4.34
CA GLY A 385 28.56 8.59 4.51
C GLY A 385 28.29 9.30 3.19
N ARG A 386 29.13 9.07 2.17
CA ARG A 386 28.98 9.65 0.82
C ARG A 386 27.61 9.36 0.21
N TYR A 387 27.15 8.11 0.25
CA TYR A 387 25.85 7.74 -0.30
C TYR A 387 24.67 8.33 0.48
N ARG A 388 24.78 8.51 1.81
CA ARG A 388 23.75 9.23 2.60
C ARG A 388 23.64 10.69 2.18
N ASP A 389 24.78 11.35 1.95
CA ASP A 389 24.80 12.75 1.51
C ASP A 389 24.18 12.92 0.12
N LEU A 390 24.54 12.03 -0.83
CA LEU A 390 23.93 11.94 -2.15
C LEU A 390 22.41 11.74 -2.06
N ALA A 391 21.96 10.77 -1.25
CA ALA A 391 20.54 10.49 -1.06
C ALA A 391 19.80 11.68 -0.42
N ALA A 392 20.40 12.33 0.57
CA ALA A 392 19.80 13.51 1.23
C ALA A 392 19.67 14.70 0.27
N ARG A 393 20.67 14.92 -0.61
CA ARG A 393 20.60 15.92 -1.68
C ARG A 393 19.50 15.56 -2.67
N SER A 394 19.51 14.35 -3.23
CA SER A 394 18.51 13.91 -4.20
C SER A 394 17.08 14.03 -3.66
N ARG A 395 16.83 13.64 -2.40
CA ARG A 395 15.51 13.80 -1.77
C ARG A 395 15.02 15.25 -1.76
N ARG A 396 15.90 16.21 -1.40
CA ARG A 396 15.54 17.63 -1.40
C ARG A 396 15.22 18.11 -2.82
N SER A 397 16.07 17.77 -3.78
CA SER A 397 15.90 18.20 -5.16
C SER A 397 14.66 17.60 -5.82
N ILE A 398 14.30 16.36 -5.47
CA ILE A 398 13.03 15.76 -5.91
C ILE A 398 11.85 16.56 -5.36
N HIS A 399 11.89 16.93 -4.08
CA HIS A 399 10.85 17.75 -3.48
C HIS A 399 10.75 19.12 -4.17
N ASP A 400 11.87 19.83 -4.28
CA ASP A 400 11.92 21.17 -4.87
C ASP A 400 11.47 21.19 -6.35
N ALA A 401 11.79 20.15 -7.12
CA ALA A 401 11.50 20.10 -8.55
C ALA A 401 10.10 19.56 -8.88
N PHE A 402 9.60 18.58 -8.12
CA PHE A 402 8.39 17.84 -8.49
C PHE A 402 7.20 18.12 -7.59
N TRP A 403 7.38 18.53 -6.32
CA TRP A 403 6.22 18.79 -5.44
C TRP A 403 5.36 19.93 -5.97
N ASN A 404 4.03 19.75 -5.93
CA ASN A 404 3.08 20.80 -6.28
C ASN A 404 2.09 21.09 -5.14
N ASP A 405 1.55 22.32 -5.13
CA ASP A 405 0.62 22.76 -4.09
C ASP A 405 -0.74 22.04 -4.14
N ALA A 406 -1.03 21.32 -5.23
CA ALA A 406 -2.23 20.49 -5.35
C ALA A 406 -2.11 19.15 -4.59
N GLY A 407 -0.99 18.89 -3.90
CA GLY A 407 -0.87 17.82 -2.92
C GLY A 407 -0.21 16.54 -3.41
N TYR A 408 0.46 16.58 -4.56
CA TYR A 408 1.16 15.44 -5.15
C TYR A 408 2.44 15.90 -5.87
N PHE A 409 3.23 14.95 -6.35
CA PHE A 409 4.40 15.23 -7.16
C PHE A 409 4.06 15.16 -8.65
N ASN A 410 4.46 16.18 -9.39
CA ASN A 410 4.45 16.24 -10.85
C ASN A 410 5.26 15.07 -11.44
N ASN A 411 4.86 14.59 -12.61
CA ASN A 411 5.53 13.43 -13.21
C ASN A 411 6.93 13.74 -13.71
N ALA A 412 7.10 14.88 -14.38
CA ALA A 412 8.34 15.22 -15.07
C ALA A 412 8.55 16.74 -15.07
N VAL A 413 9.79 17.19 -15.25
CA VAL A 413 10.10 18.61 -15.49
C VAL A 413 10.75 18.78 -16.86
N GLN A 414 9.98 19.16 -17.87
CA GLN A 414 10.43 19.23 -19.26
C GLN A 414 10.79 20.67 -19.62
N TRP A 415 12.09 20.94 -19.83
CA TRP A 415 12.61 22.29 -20.12
C TRP A 415 12.15 23.36 -19.11
N GLY A 416 12.11 23.01 -17.82
CA GLY A 416 11.63 23.87 -16.75
C GLY A 416 10.11 23.98 -16.63
N VAL A 417 9.34 23.27 -17.46
CA VAL A 417 7.88 23.19 -17.37
C VAL A 417 7.48 21.88 -16.69
N PRO A 418 6.77 21.94 -15.55
CA PRO A 418 6.30 20.72 -14.90
C PRO A 418 5.17 20.06 -15.71
N ASP A 419 5.26 18.74 -15.90
CA ASP A 419 4.13 17.92 -16.30
C ASP A 419 3.30 17.58 -15.07
N THR A 420 2.14 18.21 -14.97
CA THR A 420 1.23 18.09 -13.83
C THR A 420 0.35 16.85 -13.89
N THR A 421 0.55 15.94 -14.86
CA THR A 421 -0.08 14.62 -14.87
C THR A 421 0.24 13.89 -13.56
N LEU A 422 -0.79 13.38 -12.88
CA LEU A 422 -0.61 12.56 -11.69
C LEU A 422 -0.33 11.11 -12.14
N MET A 423 0.88 10.63 -11.87
CA MET A 423 1.24 9.23 -12.11
C MET A 423 1.22 8.42 -10.82
N LEU A 424 0.53 7.28 -10.88
CA LEU A 424 0.31 6.37 -9.75
C LEU A 424 1.62 5.82 -9.21
N ALA A 425 2.41 5.19 -10.08
CA ALA A 425 3.63 4.48 -9.72
C ALA A 425 4.58 5.39 -8.94
N ASP A 426 4.94 6.51 -9.55
CA ASP A 426 5.91 7.48 -9.03
C ASP A 426 5.49 8.04 -7.67
N ASN A 427 4.23 8.44 -7.53
CA ASN A 427 3.71 9.00 -6.29
C ASN A 427 3.59 7.93 -5.19
N ALA A 428 3.15 6.72 -5.52
CA ALA A 428 3.11 5.61 -4.58
C ALA A 428 4.52 5.25 -4.07
N ILE A 429 5.51 5.21 -4.96
CA ILE A 429 6.90 4.95 -4.59
C ILE A 429 7.46 6.12 -3.75
N ALA A 430 7.20 7.38 -4.12
CA ALA A 430 7.64 8.54 -3.33
C ALA A 430 7.09 8.51 -1.88
N VAL A 431 5.86 8.00 -1.70
CA VAL A 431 5.24 7.76 -0.39
C VAL A 431 5.93 6.61 0.35
N VAL A 432 6.15 5.46 -0.29
CA VAL A 432 6.81 4.28 0.31
C VAL A 432 8.26 4.58 0.70
N GLU A 433 8.99 5.26 -0.17
CA GLU A 433 10.38 5.66 0.01
C GLU A 433 10.55 6.86 0.96
N ARG A 434 9.44 7.46 1.40
CA ARG A 434 9.40 8.62 2.31
C ARG A 434 10.15 9.83 1.75
N VAL A 435 10.13 10.00 0.43
CA VAL A 435 10.48 11.27 -0.21
C VAL A 435 9.50 12.33 0.29
N ALA A 436 8.21 12.02 0.19
CA ALA A 436 7.10 12.78 0.76
C ALA A 436 7.17 12.85 2.30
N GLY A 437 7.07 14.07 2.83
CA GLY A 437 6.89 14.35 4.25
C GLY A 437 5.62 13.73 4.81
N ARG A 438 5.49 13.69 6.14
CA ARG A 438 4.38 12.97 6.80
C ARG A 438 3.00 13.43 6.33
N ASN A 439 2.75 14.73 6.30
CA ASN A 439 1.46 15.29 5.90
C ASN A 439 1.23 15.19 4.39
N GLU A 440 2.31 15.29 3.61
CA GLU A 440 2.28 15.17 2.15
C GLU A 440 1.84 13.77 1.73
N ARG A 441 2.30 12.72 2.43
CA ARG A 441 1.88 11.33 2.14
C ARG A 441 0.36 11.15 2.18
N PHE A 442 -0.31 11.73 3.18
CA PHE A 442 -1.77 11.69 3.25
C PHE A 442 -2.42 12.43 2.08
N ARG A 443 -1.95 13.66 1.79
CA ARG A 443 -2.46 14.45 0.66
C ARG A 443 -2.28 13.71 -0.66
N THR A 444 -1.11 13.13 -0.91
CA THR A 444 -0.83 12.40 -2.14
C THR A 444 -1.75 11.19 -2.31
N LEU A 445 -1.96 10.40 -1.25
CA LEU A 445 -2.86 9.24 -1.28
C LEU A 445 -4.34 9.64 -1.45
N ASP A 446 -4.76 10.75 -0.86
CA ASP A 446 -6.10 11.32 -1.06
C ASP A 446 -6.27 11.84 -2.48
N THR A 447 -5.28 12.54 -3.03
CA THR A 447 -5.32 13.01 -4.42
C THR A 447 -5.34 11.86 -5.43
N ILE A 448 -4.59 10.78 -5.20
CA ILE A 448 -4.68 9.54 -6.00
C ILE A 448 -6.09 8.96 -5.94
N ARG A 449 -6.68 8.88 -4.74
CA ARG A 449 -8.05 8.40 -4.55
C ARG A 449 -9.05 9.26 -5.34
N GLU A 450 -8.96 10.57 -5.22
CA GLU A 450 -9.90 11.52 -5.82
C GLU A 450 -9.82 11.54 -7.36
N ARG A 451 -8.62 11.43 -7.93
CA ARG A 451 -8.40 11.64 -9.37
C ARG A 451 -8.25 10.35 -10.17
N SER A 452 -7.72 9.30 -9.56
CA SER A 452 -7.27 8.10 -10.28
C SER A 452 -8.08 6.84 -9.97
N TRP A 453 -8.88 6.79 -8.91
CA TRP A 453 -9.73 5.62 -8.66
C TRP A 453 -10.83 5.51 -9.71
N ARG A 454 -11.04 4.28 -10.19
CA ARG A 454 -12.03 3.87 -11.19
C ARG A 454 -12.67 2.54 -10.76
N PRO A 455 -13.78 2.11 -11.40
CA PRO A 455 -14.48 0.89 -11.00
C PRO A 455 -13.59 -0.36 -10.90
N PHE A 456 -12.61 -0.50 -11.81
CA PHE A 456 -11.72 -1.65 -11.89
C PHE A 456 -10.36 -1.47 -11.20
N GLY A 457 -10.09 -0.29 -10.62
CA GLY A 457 -8.81 -0.03 -9.97
C GLY A 457 -8.34 1.41 -10.10
N THR A 458 -7.07 1.63 -9.77
CA THR A 458 -6.43 2.94 -9.92
C THR A 458 -5.76 3.04 -11.28
N VAL A 459 -6.07 4.08 -12.04
CA VAL A 459 -5.40 4.33 -13.33
C VAL A 459 -3.95 4.77 -13.12
N THR A 460 -3.08 4.34 -14.02
CA THR A 460 -1.66 4.69 -14.03
C THR A 460 -1.41 6.18 -14.16
N THR A 461 -2.24 6.86 -14.95
CA THR A 461 -2.24 8.31 -15.14
C THR A 461 -3.66 8.85 -15.09
N ASP A 462 -3.86 10.00 -14.46
CA ASP A 462 -5.18 10.64 -14.40
C ASP A 462 -5.50 11.46 -15.67
N LEU A 463 -4.47 11.89 -16.38
CA LEU A 463 -4.54 12.59 -17.66
C LEU A 463 -3.66 11.87 -18.70
N PRO A 464 -4.06 11.89 -19.98
CA PRO A 464 -3.22 11.34 -21.03
C PRO A 464 -1.88 12.08 -21.14
N MET A 465 -0.76 11.36 -20.99
CA MET A 465 0.55 11.97 -21.21
C MET A 465 0.74 12.33 -22.69
N ARG A 466 1.46 13.42 -22.95
CA ARG A 466 1.66 13.95 -24.31
C ARG A 466 2.81 13.28 -25.07
N TYR A 467 3.70 12.61 -24.35
CA TYR A 467 4.89 11.95 -24.90
C TYR A 467 4.75 10.43 -24.97
N VAL A 468 3.57 9.89 -24.67
CA VAL A 468 3.21 8.48 -24.92
C VAL A 468 2.04 8.47 -25.91
N PRO A 469 1.97 7.55 -26.89
CA PRO A 469 0.78 7.41 -27.73
C PRO A 469 -0.49 7.27 -26.88
N ALA A 470 -1.60 7.87 -27.31
CA ALA A 470 -2.84 7.88 -26.54
C ALA A 470 -3.49 6.49 -26.44
N ASP A 471 -3.20 5.62 -27.40
CA ASP A 471 -3.63 4.23 -27.49
C ASP A 471 -2.69 3.24 -26.77
N ASN A 472 -1.62 3.73 -26.15
CA ASN A 472 -0.69 2.88 -25.41
C ASN A 472 -1.31 2.40 -24.09
N ASP A 473 -1.05 1.13 -23.78
CA ASP A 473 -1.45 0.41 -22.57
C ASP A 473 -0.94 1.01 -21.25
N HIS A 474 0.09 1.86 -21.26
CA HIS A 474 0.50 2.56 -20.04
C HIS A 474 -0.31 3.83 -19.75
N ASN A 475 -1.06 4.36 -20.72
CA ASN A 475 -1.73 5.66 -20.60
C ASN A 475 -3.19 5.50 -20.14
N GLY A 476 -3.46 5.82 -18.87
CA GLY A 476 -4.83 5.78 -18.30
C GLY A 476 -5.42 4.38 -18.11
N ARG A 477 -4.62 3.31 -18.20
CA ARG A 477 -5.05 1.94 -17.89
C ARG A 477 -4.88 1.62 -16.41
N VAL A 478 -5.50 0.55 -15.96
CA VAL A 478 -5.30 0.02 -14.61
C VAL A 478 -4.25 -1.08 -14.67
N TRP A 479 -3.20 -0.97 -13.86
CA TRP A 479 -2.11 -1.96 -13.79
C TRP A 479 -2.05 -2.57 -12.38
N PRO A 480 -2.43 -3.85 -12.21
CA PRO A 480 -2.40 -4.52 -10.91
C PRO A 480 -1.05 -4.46 -10.19
N TRP A 481 0.04 -4.48 -10.96
CA TRP A 481 1.39 -4.26 -10.45
C TRP A 481 1.52 -2.94 -9.69
N TRP A 482 1.11 -1.80 -10.27
CA TRP A 482 1.21 -0.49 -9.63
C TRP A 482 0.17 -0.26 -8.54
N MET A 483 -1.03 -0.85 -8.68
CA MET A 483 -2.02 -0.88 -7.61
C MET A 483 -1.47 -1.52 -6.33
N ALA A 484 -0.64 -2.56 -6.44
CA ALA A 484 -0.06 -3.20 -5.26
C ALA A 484 0.90 -2.26 -4.51
N HIS A 485 1.68 -1.46 -5.24
CA HIS A 485 2.54 -0.43 -4.64
C HIS A 485 1.71 0.67 -3.95
N GLU A 486 0.58 1.08 -4.53
CA GLU A 486 -0.37 1.99 -3.86
C GLU A 486 -0.96 1.36 -2.59
N ALA A 487 -1.44 0.11 -2.66
CA ALA A 487 -2.00 -0.60 -1.52
C ALA A 487 -0.98 -0.65 -0.37
N LYS A 488 0.28 -1.01 -0.67
CA LYS A 488 1.39 -0.97 0.29
C LYS A 488 1.61 0.44 0.85
N ALA A 489 1.61 1.47 0.01
CA ALA A 489 1.75 2.86 0.44
C ALA A 489 0.64 3.26 1.43
N ARG A 490 -0.61 2.85 1.19
CA ARG A 490 -1.76 3.09 2.07
C ARG A 490 -1.63 2.37 3.41
N PHE A 491 -1.27 1.08 3.40
CA PHE A 491 -1.04 0.31 4.63
C PHE A 491 0.06 0.93 5.51
N LEU A 492 1.19 1.32 4.91
CA LEU A 492 2.30 1.96 5.62
C LEU A 492 1.97 3.37 6.15
N ASN A 493 0.83 3.95 5.74
CA ASN A 493 0.36 5.27 6.18
C ASN A 493 -1.00 5.22 6.89
N PHE A 494 -1.35 4.07 7.49
CA PHE A 494 -2.55 3.92 8.34
C PHE A 494 -3.89 4.08 7.61
N ASP A 495 -3.92 3.89 6.28
CA ASP A 495 -5.14 3.84 5.47
C ASP A 495 -5.45 2.38 5.10
N ALA A 496 -5.79 1.57 6.11
CA ALA A 496 -6.05 0.14 5.93
C ALA A 496 -7.24 -0.12 4.99
N ASP A 497 -8.31 0.65 5.12
CA ASP A 497 -9.51 0.51 4.28
C ASP A 497 -9.21 0.86 2.81
N GLY A 498 -8.46 1.94 2.57
CA GLY A 498 -8.02 2.29 1.22
C GLY A 498 -7.05 1.26 0.64
N GLY A 499 -6.11 0.76 1.45
CA GLY A 499 -5.18 -0.29 1.04
C GLY A 499 -5.92 -1.57 0.63
N LEU A 500 -6.91 -2.00 1.42
CA LEU A 500 -7.72 -3.18 1.12
C LEU A 500 -8.63 -2.96 -0.10
N HIS A 501 -9.18 -1.75 -0.27
CA HIS A 501 -9.97 -1.40 -1.46
C HIS A 501 -9.16 -1.56 -2.75
N VAL A 502 -7.93 -1.06 -2.78
CA VAL A 502 -7.06 -1.19 -3.96
C VAL A 502 -6.63 -2.65 -4.17
N LEU A 503 -6.28 -3.34 -3.08
CA LEU A 503 -5.88 -4.74 -3.13
C LEU A 503 -7.01 -5.65 -3.64
N SER A 504 -8.28 -5.37 -3.29
CA SER A 504 -9.42 -6.16 -3.78
C SER A 504 -9.59 -6.10 -5.30
N LYS A 505 -9.21 -4.98 -5.93
CA LYS A 505 -9.21 -4.84 -7.40
C LYS A 505 -8.20 -5.74 -8.07
N ILE A 506 -7.07 -6.00 -7.41
CA ILE A 506 -6.10 -7.00 -7.88
C ILE A 506 -6.66 -8.41 -7.67
N VAL A 507 -7.29 -8.67 -6.52
CA VAL A 507 -7.93 -9.97 -6.21
C VAL A 507 -8.98 -10.36 -7.26
N ASP A 508 -9.74 -9.38 -7.76
CA ASP A 508 -10.75 -9.60 -8.80
C ASP A 508 -10.14 -10.16 -10.11
N THR A 509 -8.87 -9.87 -10.41
CA THR A 509 -8.20 -10.36 -11.63
C THR A 509 -8.07 -11.88 -11.66
N PHE A 510 -7.80 -12.50 -10.50
CA PHE A 510 -7.66 -13.96 -10.38
C PHE A 510 -8.97 -14.71 -10.61
N HIS A 511 -10.12 -14.03 -10.52
CA HIS A 511 -11.44 -14.62 -10.65
C HIS A 511 -11.99 -14.56 -12.09
N ARG A 512 -11.25 -13.95 -13.02
CA ARG A 512 -11.70 -13.76 -14.40
C ARG A 512 -11.73 -15.09 -15.16
N PRO A 513 -12.76 -15.34 -15.99
CA PRO A 513 -12.80 -16.54 -16.84
C PRO A 513 -11.74 -16.55 -17.96
N THR A 514 -11.18 -15.40 -18.34
CA THR A 514 -10.17 -15.31 -19.41
C THR A 514 -8.87 -16.01 -19.04
N LEU A 515 -8.42 -15.84 -17.79
CA LEU A 515 -7.21 -16.44 -17.23
C LEU A 515 -7.41 -16.75 -15.73
N PRO A 516 -8.27 -17.71 -15.39
CA PRO A 516 -8.62 -17.97 -13.99
C PRO A 516 -7.39 -18.41 -13.20
N GLY A 517 -7.20 -17.81 -12.03
CA GLY A 517 -6.07 -18.09 -11.16
C GLY A 517 -4.77 -17.40 -11.56
N LEU A 518 -4.76 -16.52 -12.57
CA LEU A 518 -3.61 -15.69 -12.92
C LEU A 518 -3.94 -14.20 -12.71
N CYS A 519 -2.90 -13.39 -12.51
CA CYS A 519 -3.04 -11.94 -12.47
C CYS A 519 -2.89 -11.39 -13.88
N GLU A 520 -3.81 -10.50 -14.27
CA GLU A 520 -3.74 -9.79 -15.54
C GLU A 520 -2.64 -8.70 -15.51
N GLU A 521 -2.08 -8.40 -16.68
CA GLU A 521 -1.08 -7.34 -16.88
C GLU A 521 -1.71 -5.95 -16.70
N TYR A 522 -2.83 -5.70 -17.36
CA TYR A 522 -3.58 -4.45 -17.27
C TYR A 522 -5.07 -4.63 -17.59
N LEU A 523 -5.86 -3.62 -17.28
CA LEU A 523 -7.32 -3.59 -17.42
C LEU A 523 -7.80 -2.26 -18.00
N GLU A 524 -8.98 -2.30 -18.60
CA GLU A 524 -9.74 -1.10 -18.97
C GLU A 524 -10.31 -0.42 -17.71
N PRO A 525 -10.28 0.93 -17.61
CA PRO A 525 -10.66 1.62 -16.37
C PRO A 525 -12.16 1.69 -16.10
N GLU A 526 -13.02 1.83 -17.12
CA GLU A 526 -14.42 2.26 -16.94
C GLU A 526 -15.47 1.17 -17.27
N ASP A 527 -15.26 0.33 -18.30
CA ASP A 527 -16.29 -0.62 -18.77
C ASP A 527 -15.80 -2.02 -19.20
N GLY A 528 -16.79 -2.91 -19.36
CA GLY A 528 -16.68 -4.37 -19.39
C GLY A 528 -16.15 -5.00 -20.68
N ALA A 529 -15.52 -4.26 -21.59
CA ALA A 529 -14.77 -4.83 -22.73
C ALA A 529 -13.40 -5.36 -22.29
N GLN A 530 -13.35 -5.89 -21.07
CA GLN A 530 -12.13 -6.38 -20.48
C GLN A 530 -11.61 -7.60 -21.25
N ASP A 531 -12.48 -8.37 -21.90
CA ASP A 531 -12.09 -9.55 -22.67
C ASP A 531 -11.35 -9.21 -23.97
N ASP A 532 -11.41 -7.97 -24.45
CA ASP A 532 -10.66 -7.50 -25.64
C ASP A 532 -9.22 -7.08 -25.29
N VAL A 533 -8.90 -6.95 -24.00
CA VAL A 533 -7.68 -6.33 -23.48
C VAL A 533 -6.97 -7.19 -22.43
N ALA A 534 -7.73 -8.01 -21.71
CA ALA A 534 -7.26 -9.05 -20.79
C ALA A 534 -6.80 -10.30 -21.56
N GLY A 535 -6.00 -11.16 -20.90
CA GLY A 535 -5.38 -12.32 -21.54
C GLY A 535 -3.85 -12.29 -21.51
N HIS A 536 -3.26 -11.40 -20.71
CA HIS A 536 -1.82 -11.30 -20.52
C HIS A 536 -1.48 -11.61 -19.07
N ALA A 537 -1.12 -12.87 -18.79
CA ALA A 537 -0.72 -13.29 -17.45
C ALA A 537 0.59 -12.59 -17.05
N PHE A 538 0.53 -11.77 -16.00
CA PHE A 538 1.65 -10.94 -15.57
C PHE A 538 2.08 -11.28 -14.15
N ILE A 539 3.20 -11.97 -14.05
CA ILE A 539 3.72 -12.50 -12.79
C ILE A 539 4.14 -11.36 -11.85
N THR A 540 4.64 -10.25 -12.39
CA THR A 540 5.01 -9.05 -11.63
C THR A 540 3.84 -8.56 -10.76
N GLY A 541 2.62 -8.53 -11.30
CA GLY A 541 1.40 -8.17 -10.55
C GLY A 541 1.10 -9.12 -9.39
N SER A 542 1.27 -10.43 -9.61
CA SER A 542 1.13 -11.44 -8.54
C SER A 542 2.20 -11.29 -7.45
N GLY A 543 3.44 -11.04 -7.85
CA GLY A 543 4.52 -10.82 -6.89
C GLY A 543 4.33 -9.55 -6.06
N ALA A 544 3.89 -8.47 -6.70
CA ALA A 544 3.61 -7.21 -6.04
C ALA A 544 2.42 -7.32 -5.06
N LEU A 545 1.37 -8.09 -5.39
CA LEU A 545 0.29 -8.42 -4.46
C LEU A 545 0.86 -9.07 -3.18
N LEU A 546 1.70 -10.09 -3.30
CA LEU A 546 2.30 -10.76 -2.15
C LEU A 546 3.20 -9.82 -1.33
N ASP A 547 3.96 -8.93 -2.00
CA ASP A 547 4.76 -7.90 -1.34
C ASP A 547 3.88 -6.92 -0.53
N ALA A 548 2.77 -6.46 -1.11
CA ALA A 548 1.82 -5.58 -0.44
C ALA A 548 1.15 -6.26 0.76
N VAL A 549 0.82 -7.55 0.65
CA VAL A 549 0.25 -8.31 1.78
C VAL A 549 1.28 -8.49 2.89
N GLN A 550 2.49 -8.99 2.59
CA GLN A 550 3.48 -9.31 3.61
C GLN A 550 4.07 -8.06 4.29
N TYR A 551 4.44 -7.04 3.52
CA TYR A 551 5.16 -5.87 4.05
C TYR A 551 4.25 -4.65 4.26
N GLY A 552 3.05 -4.65 3.69
CA GLY A 552 2.02 -3.63 3.92
C GLY A 552 0.99 -4.10 4.94
N LEU A 553 0.10 -5.02 4.55
CA LEU A 553 -1.05 -5.45 5.35
C LEU A 553 -0.65 -6.15 6.66
N VAL A 554 0.24 -7.14 6.58
CA VAL A 554 0.82 -7.80 7.76
C VAL A 554 1.83 -6.89 8.46
N GLY A 555 2.45 -5.97 7.71
CA GLY A 555 3.38 -4.98 8.22
C GLY A 555 4.67 -5.61 8.78
N LEU A 556 5.15 -6.71 8.17
CA LEU A 556 6.45 -7.27 8.50
C LEU A 556 7.55 -6.26 8.15
N SER A 557 8.48 -6.04 9.05
CA SER A 557 9.72 -5.30 8.77
C SER A 557 10.89 -6.00 9.45
N ILE A 558 11.95 -6.27 8.71
CA ILE A 558 13.21 -6.73 9.29
C ILE A 558 13.99 -5.49 9.73
N ARG A 559 14.50 -5.51 10.96
CA ARG A 559 15.24 -4.38 11.56
C ARG A 559 16.72 -4.68 11.68
N GLU A 560 17.09 -5.96 11.75
CA GLU A 560 18.47 -6.42 11.79
C GLU A 560 18.63 -7.64 10.86
N PRO A 561 19.69 -7.69 10.02
CA PRO A 561 19.90 -8.77 9.04
C PRO A 561 19.95 -10.17 9.65
N GLY A 562 19.58 -11.18 8.84
CA GLY A 562 19.39 -12.56 9.28
C GLY A 562 18.13 -12.73 10.14
N GLU A 563 17.16 -11.83 9.98
CA GLU A 563 15.90 -11.79 10.73
C GLU A 563 16.08 -11.79 12.26
N ARG A 564 17.23 -11.31 12.75
CA ARG A 564 17.57 -11.30 14.18
C ARG A 564 16.64 -10.38 14.96
N ARG A 565 16.21 -9.28 14.34
CA ARG A 565 15.17 -8.40 14.89
C ARG A 565 14.12 -8.14 13.84
N ILE A 566 12.87 -8.46 14.16
CA ILE A 566 11.73 -8.22 13.29
C ILE A 566 10.69 -7.36 14.00
N ARG A 567 9.91 -6.63 13.22
CA ARG A 567 8.73 -5.91 13.66
C ARG A 567 7.52 -6.42 12.90
N LEU A 568 6.44 -6.66 13.63
CA LEU A 568 5.10 -6.85 13.09
C LEU A 568 4.27 -5.62 13.45
N ALA A 569 3.74 -4.95 12.42
CA ALA A 569 2.84 -3.82 12.59
C ALA A 569 1.63 -3.95 11.65
N PRO A 570 0.70 -4.89 11.93
CA PRO A 570 -0.46 -5.10 11.08
C PRO A 570 -1.24 -3.82 10.81
N ALA A 571 -1.64 -3.65 9.56
CA ALA A 571 -2.43 -2.55 9.05
C ALA A 571 -3.73 -3.09 8.44
N VAL A 572 -4.46 -3.87 9.22
CA VAL A 572 -5.74 -4.48 8.82
C VAL A 572 -6.92 -3.56 9.13
N PRO A 573 -8.05 -3.69 8.40
CA PRO A 573 -9.28 -2.99 8.76
C PRO A 573 -9.73 -3.31 10.18
N ARG A 574 -10.27 -2.32 10.89
CA ARG A 574 -10.79 -2.50 12.25
C ARG A 574 -12.00 -3.45 12.32
N SER A 575 -12.65 -3.69 11.19
CA SER A 575 -13.78 -4.63 11.07
C SER A 575 -13.36 -6.10 11.09
N TRP A 576 -12.06 -6.40 11.09
CA TRP A 576 -11.57 -7.78 11.13
C TRP A 576 -11.46 -8.27 12.57
N ASP A 577 -12.52 -8.94 13.05
CA ASP A 577 -12.57 -9.50 14.41
C ASP A 577 -11.59 -10.66 14.61
N THR A 578 -11.21 -11.36 13.54
CA THR A 578 -10.26 -12.46 13.58
C THR A 578 -9.55 -12.61 12.26
N TRP A 579 -8.23 -12.72 12.30
CA TRP A 579 -7.41 -13.06 11.15
C TRP A 579 -6.12 -13.74 11.59
N SER A 580 -5.46 -14.45 10.68
CA SER A 580 -4.16 -15.05 10.95
C SER A 580 -3.30 -15.12 9.69
N VAL A 581 -2.00 -15.17 9.92
CA VAL A 581 -1.00 -15.35 8.87
C VAL A 581 0.07 -16.33 9.34
N ASP A 582 0.51 -17.20 8.43
CA ASP A 582 1.68 -18.04 8.60
C ASP A 582 2.70 -17.65 7.52
N LEU A 583 3.93 -17.38 7.94
CA LEU A 583 5.03 -16.90 7.12
C LEU A 583 6.24 -17.81 7.32
N ASP A 584 6.84 -18.23 6.21
CA ASP A 584 8.18 -18.81 6.27
C ASP A 584 9.21 -17.68 6.46
N LEU A 585 10.11 -17.89 7.41
CA LEU A 585 11.28 -17.06 7.67
C LEU A 585 12.49 -17.73 7.00
N ALA A 586 13.58 -16.99 6.75
CA ALA A 586 14.82 -17.58 6.21
C ALA A 586 15.31 -18.73 7.10
N ALA A 587 15.17 -18.58 8.42
CA ALA A 587 15.28 -19.66 9.38
C ALA A 587 13.99 -19.80 10.17
N GLY A 588 13.24 -20.89 9.94
CA GLY A 588 12.07 -21.25 10.72
C GLY A 588 10.75 -20.67 10.18
N ARG A 589 9.78 -20.51 11.06
CA ARG A 589 8.42 -20.10 10.69
C ARG A 589 7.78 -19.21 11.74
N LEU A 590 6.99 -18.24 11.31
CA LEU A 590 6.20 -17.35 12.15
C LEU A 590 4.72 -17.56 11.88
N ARG A 591 3.94 -17.87 12.91
CA ARG A 591 2.47 -17.87 12.85
C ARG A 591 1.94 -16.76 13.74
N PHE A 592 1.15 -15.87 13.18
CA PHE A 592 0.47 -14.79 13.86
C PHE A 592 -1.03 -15.01 13.76
N ALA A 593 -1.75 -14.86 14.86
CA ALA A 593 -3.21 -14.82 14.88
C ALA A 593 -3.66 -13.68 15.78
N GLU A 594 -4.61 -12.90 15.32
CA GLU A 594 -5.24 -11.84 16.10
C GLU A 594 -6.74 -12.08 16.13
N THR A 595 -7.31 -11.88 17.32
CA THR A 595 -8.75 -11.87 17.57
C THR A 595 -9.11 -10.57 18.31
N ALA A 596 -10.40 -10.32 18.49
CA ALA A 596 -10.88 -9.22 19.34
C ALA A 596 -10.32 -9.28 20.79
N ASP A 597 -9.95 -10.47 21.26
CA ASP A 597 -9.46 -10.71 22.62
C ASP A 597 -7.94 -10.59 22.77
N GLY A 598 -7.19 -10.52 21.66
CA GLY A 598 -5.73 -10.49 21.74
C GLY A 598 -4.99 -11.00 20.52
N VAL A 599 -3.68 -11.13 20.69
CA VAL A 599 -2.74 -11.62 19.67
C VAL A 599 -2.04 -12.86 20.20
N ARG A 600 -1.85 -13.86 19.32
CA ARG A 600 -1.02 -15.03 19.56
C ARG A 600 0.01 -15.18 18.44
N ILE A 601 1.28 -15.27 18.82
CA ILE A 601 2.41 -15.46 17.90
C ILE A 601 3.15 -16.73 18.28
N VAL A 602 3.37 -17.61 17.30
CA VAL A 602 4.19 -18.81 17.43
C VAL A 602 5.38 -18.68 16.51
N LEU A 603 6.57 -18.71 17.08
CA LEU A 603 7.84 -18.70 16.37
C LEU A 603 8.48 -20.08 16.50
N ASP A 604 8.60 -20.81 15.40
CA ASP A 604 9.13 -22.17 15.38
C ASP A 604 10.56 -22.18 14.84
N ARG A 605 11.54 -22.44 15.74
CA ARG A 605 12.97 -22.63 15.42
C ARG A 605 13.58 -21.49 14.61
N CYS A 606 13.23 -20.25 14.94
CA CYS A 606 13.65 -19.08 14.17
C CYS A 606 14.96 -18.43 14.67
N ALA A 607 15.60 -17.63 13.82
CA ALA A 607 16.77 -16.81 14.18
C ALA A 607 16.43 -15.54 14.99
N VAL A 608 15.14 -15.23 15.18
CA VAL A 608 14.67 -14.02 15.86
C VAL A 608 15.15 -13.96 17.32
N GLU A 609 15.90 -12.90 17.63
CA GLU A 609 16.34 -12.51 18.97
C GLU A 609 15.42 -11.47 19.60
N VAL A 610 14.85 -10.58 18.78
CA VAL A 610 13.96 -9.51 19.22
C VAL A 610 12.74 -9.42 18.31
N LEU A 611 11.56 -9.58 18.90
CA LEU A 611 10.28 -9.32 18.25
C LEU A 611 9.74 -7.97 18.74
N GLU A 612 9.46 -7.08 17.79
CA GLU A 612 8.69 -5.86 18.03
C GLU A 612 7.26 -6.07 17.53
N LEU A 613 6.28 -5.93 18.42
CA LEU A 613 4.88 -6.09 18.08
C LEU A 613 4.15 -4.78 18.33
N ARG A 614 3.56 -4.23 17.27
CA ARG A 614 2.60 -3.14 17.42
C ARG A 614 1.26 -3.70 17.90
N VAL A 615 0.76 -3.12 18.98
CA VAL A 615 -0.53 -3.45 19.60
C VAL A 615 -1.31 -2.15 19.83
N PRO A 616 -2.60 -2.21 20.21
CA PRO A 616 -3.32 -1.06 20.76
C PRO A 616 -2.55 -0.36 21.90
N PRO A 617 -2.98 0.83 22.38
CA PRO A 617 -2.33 1.51 23.50
C PRO A 617 -2.10 0.57 24.69
N ARG A 618 -1.01 0.75 25.47
CA ARG A 618 -0.61 -0.24 26.50
C ARG A 618 -1.70 -0.48 27.54
N GLU A 619 -2.53 0.53 27.81
CA GLU A 619 -3.70 0.47 28.69
C GLU A 619 -4.78 -0.52 28.22
N ALA A 620 -4.84 -0.81 26.92
CA ALA A 620 -5.73 -1.80 26.32
C ALA A 620 -5.12 -3.20 26.32
N VAL A 621 -3.86 -3.36 26.75
CA VAL A 621 -3.19 -4.66 26.89
C VAL A 621 -3.28 -5.11 28.35
N GLU A 622 -4.05 -6.16 28.60
CA GLU A 622 -4.26 -6.71 29.94
C GLU A 622 -3.03 -7.50 30.40
N MET A 623 -2.52 -8.39 29.55
CA MET A 623 -1.47 -9.34 29.91
C MET A 623 -0.60 -9.69 28.71
N VAL A 624 0.69 -9.93 28.96
CA VAL A 624 1.62 -10.47 27.95
C VAL A 624 2.29 -11.71 28.54
N THR A 625 2.20 -12.85 27.85
CA THR A 625 2.87 -14.09 28.25
C THR A 625 3.84 -14.56 27.17
N LEU A 626 4.99 -15.08 27.60
CA LEU A 626 5.97 -15.75 26.75
C LEU A 626 6.18 -17.17 27.29
N ASP A 627 5.92 -18.16 26.44
CA ASP A 627 5.99 -19.60 26.78
C ASP A 627 5.15 -19.96 28.01
N GLY A 628 4.00 -19.29 28.17
CA GLY A 628 3.06 -19.47 29.28
C GLY A 628 3.45 -18.74 30.58
N ALA A 629 4.58 -18.02 30.62
CA ALA A 629 4.97 -17.18 31.75
C ALA A 629 4.64 -15.72 31.46
N GLU A 630 3.98 -15.03 32.40
CA GLU A 630 3.73 -13.60 32.30
C GLU A 630 5.05 -12.81 32.29
N ILE A 631 5.14 -11.82 31.40
CA ILE A 631 6.30 -10.94 31.26
C ILE A 631 5.85 -9.48 31.18
N GLU A 632 6.75 -8.57 31.53
CA GLU A 632 6.56 -7.14 31.32
C GLU A 632 7.52 -6.69 30.21
N PRO A 633 7.04 -6.57 28.95
CA PRO A 633 7.90 -6.16 27.84
C PRO A 633 8.26 -4.67 27.93
N GLU A 634 9.39 -4.31 27.32
CA GLU A 634 9.68 -2.90 27.03
C GLU A 634 8.62 -2.38 26.06
N ALA A 635 8.01 -1.22 26.35
CA ALA A 635 6.98 -0.63 25.50
C ALA A 635 7.34 0.80 25.12
N GLU A 636 7.14 1.14 23.84
CA GLU A 636 7.25 2.49 23.31
C GLU A 636 5.87 2.92 22.78
N GLU A 637 5.35 4.05 23.24
CA GLU A 637 4.03 4.54 22.86
C GLU A 637 4.12 5.73 21.90
N ASP A 638 3.28 5.72 20.87
CA ASP A 638 3.11 6.85 19.92
C ASP A 638 1.74 7.55 20.08
N GLY A 639 1.10 7.27 21.21
CA GLY A 639 -0.26 7.64 21.57
C GLY A 639 -1.33 6.74 20.93
N ALA A 640 -1.08 6.10 19.78
CA ALA A 640 -2.10 5.28 19.06
C ALA A 640 -2.00 3.81 19.33
N SER A 641 -0.80 3.42 19.67
CA SER A 641 -0.37 2.06 19.75
C SER A 641 0.81 2.03 20.68
N ALA A 642 1.00 0.87 21.30
CA ALA A 642 2.28 0.54 21.89
C ALA A 642 3.05 -0.35 20.92
N THR A 643 4.37 -0.18 20.86
CA THR A 643 5.26 -1.21 20.30
C THR A 643 5.90 -1.94 21.47
N LEU A 644 5.50 -3.20 21.65
CA LEU A 644 6.09 -4.09 22.63
C LEU A 644 7.38 -4.68 22.06
N ARG A 645 8.47 -4.68 22.83
CA ARG A 645 9.74 -5.31 22.47
C ARG A 645 9.97 -6.53 23.36
N ILE A 646 10.02 -7.70 22.72
CA ILE A 646 10.13 -9.01 23.36
C ILE A 646 11.48 -9.62 22.98
N ARG A 647 12.29 -9.99 23.98
CA ARG A 647 13.54 -10.73 23.78
C ARG A 647 13.28 -12.24 23.74
N LEU A 648 13.88 -12.91 22.77
CA LEU A 648 13.68 -14.33 22.46
C LEU A 648 15.03 -15.06 22.44
N THR A 649 14.98 -16.39 22.52
CA THR A 649 16.17 -17.25 22.36
C THR A 649 16.18 -17.87 20.96
N PRO A 650 17.16 -17.53 20.10
CA PRO A 650 17.23 -18.10 18.75
C PRO A 650 17.26 -19.63 18.74
N GLY A 651 16.68 -20.21 17.70
CA GLY A 651 16.59 -21.66 17.46
C GLY A 651 15.60 -22.40 18.36
N LYS A 652 15.01 -21.75 19.35
CA LYS A 652 13.93 -22.32 20.17
C LYS A 652 12.56 -22.02 19.58
N ARG A 653 11.59 -22.81 20.00
CA ARG A 653 10.17 -22.52 19.77
C ARG A 653 9.70 -21.56 20.86
N HIS A 654 9.03 -20.48 20.46
CA HIS A 654 8.43 -19.51 21.36
C HIS A 654 6.94 -19.33 21.06
N VAL A 655 6.14 -19.13 22.11
CA VAL A 655 4.73 -18.75 22.03
C VAL A 655 4.53 -17.46 22.81
N LEU A 656 4.22 -16.37 22.11
CA LEU A 656 3.86 -15.08 22.69
C LEU A 656 2.35 -14.92 22.63
N GLU A 657 1.73 -14.57 23.74
CA GLU A 657 0.31 -14.19 23.80
C GLU A 657 0.17 -12.80 24.41
N VAL A 658 -0.63 -11.96 23.78
CA VAL A 658 -0.98 -10.62 24.26
C VAL A 658 -2.49 -10.60 24.41
N ALA A 659 -2.98 -10.60 25.65
CA ALA A 659 -4.40 -10.46 25.92
C ALA A 659 -4.77 -8.97 25.90
N TYR A 660 -5.79 -8.64 25.13
CA TYR A 660 -6.39 -7.32 25.19
C TYR A 660 -7.40 -7.29 26.33
N ALA A 661 -7.45 -6.16 27.03
CA ALA A 661 -8.53 -5.93 27.97
C ALA A 661 -9.85 -6.04 27.20
N PRO A 662 -10.87 -6.74 27.72
CA PRO A 662 -12.18 -6.78 27.09
C PRO A 662 -12.55 -5.35 26.78
N GLN A 663 -12.79 -5.04 25.49
CA GLN A 663 -13.37 -3.74 25.16
C GLN A 663 -14.56 -3.61 26.09
N ARG A 664 -14.53 -2.63 26.99
CA ARG A 664 -15.77 -2.20 27.62
C ARG A 664 -16.62 -1.76 26.44
N VAL A 665 -17.49 -2.64 25.99
CA VAL A 665 -18.60 -2.30 25.12
C VAL A 665 -19.38 -1.30 25.94
N LEU A 666 -19.07 -0.02 25.76
CA LEU A 666 -19.93 1.07 26.16
C LEU A 666 -21.10 1.05 25.17
N SER A 667 -21.92 0.00 25.26
CA SER A 667 -23.30 0.02 24.81
C SER A 667 -24.06 0.93 25.78
N GLY A 668 -23.80 2.23 25.67
CA GLY A 668 -24.58 3.26 26.32
C GLY A 668 -25.16 4.12 25.23
N GLU A 669 -26.45 4.01 24.99
CA GLU A 669 -27.22 5.11 24.41
C GLU A 669 -26.93 6.37 25.26
N LEU A 670 -26.10 7.26 24.73
CA LEU A 670 -25.70 8.50 25.38
C LEU A 670 -26.83 9.52 25.26
N ALA A 671 -27.59 9.68 26.34
CA ALA A 671 -28.32 10.91 26.59
C ALA A 671 -27.36 11.90 27.26
N MET A 672 -27.05 13.00 26.56
CA MET A 672 -26.32 14.14 27.09
C MET A 672 -27.03 14.69 28.35
N PRO A 673 -26.31 15.17 29.37
CA PRO A 673 -26.88 16.09 30.35
C PRO A 673 -27.37 17.36 29.64
N PRO A 674 -28.34 18.08 30.21
CA PRO A 674 -28.94 19.23 29.54
C PRO A 674 -27.93 20.37 29.42
N LEU A 675 -27.32 20.46 28.24
CA LEU A 675 -26.62 21.65 27.76
C LEU A 675 -27.63 22.81 27.59
N PRO A 676 -27.17 24.08 27.60
CA PRO A 676 -28.02 25.20 27.24
C PRO A 676 -28.65 24.97 25.85
N PRO A 677 -29.89 25.44 25.61
CA PRO A 677 -30.57 25.21 24.35
C PRO A 677 -29.75 25.76 23.16
N PRO A 678 -29.70 25.02 22.03
CA PRO A 678 -28.95 25.43 20.86
C PRO A 678 -29.37 26.83 20.38
N ALA A 679 -28.46 27.55 19.72
CA ALA A 679 -28.79 28.88 19.21
C ALA A 679 -29.83 28.75 18.10
N ARG A 680 -30.79 29.69 18.07
CA ARG A 680 -31.64 29.86 16.89
C ARG A 680 -30.82 30.57 15.83
N VAL A 681 -30.42 29.83 14.81
CA VAL A 681 -29.70 30.37 13.65
C VAL A 681 -30.73 30.66 12.57
N ALA A 682 -31.03 31.93 12.34
CA ALA A 682 -31.91 32.38 11.29
C ALA A 682 -31.20 32.45 9.93
N ARG A 683 -29.93 32.88 9.92
CA ARG A 683 -29.11 32.98 8.70
C ARG A 683 -27.65 32.61 8.99
N PRO A 684 -27.16 31.46 8.49
CA PRO A 684 -25.75 31.13 8.55
C PRO A 684 -25.01 31.78 7.37
N LEU A 685 -23.95 32.52 7.67
CA LEU A 685 -23.18 33.34 6.75
C LEU A 685 -21.73 32.85 6.79
N LEU A 686 -21.10 32.65 5.64
CA LEU A 686 -19.68 32.30 5.56
C LEU A 686 -18.88 33.57 5.24
N LEU A 687 -17.94 33.93 6.10
CA LEU A 687 -17.01 35.00 5.79
C LEU A 687 -16.02 34.50 4.73
N ASP A 688 -16.16 35.02 3.51
CA ASP A 688 -15.35 34.65 2.35
C ASP A 688 -14.61 35.89 1.86
N GLU A 689 -13.45 36.18 2.47
CA GLU A 689 -12.50 37.11 1.89
C GLU A 689 -11.55 36.32 0.97
N PRO A 690 -11.69 36.47 -0.36
CA PRO A 690 -10.96 35.66 -1.30
C PRO A 690 -9.48 36.03 -1.22
N ARG A 691 -8.63 35.05 -0.92
CA ARG A 691 -7.14 35.08 -0.88
C ARG A 691 -6.47 35.13 0.50
N LEU A 692 -7.19 34.99 1.61
CA LEU A 692 -6.56 34.80 2.93
C LEU A 692 -6.48 33.32 3.37
N PHE A 693 -7.33 32.44 2.84
CA PHE A 693 -7.39 31.05 3.28
C PHE A 693 -6.56 30.13 2.39
N ALA A 694 -5.76 29.24 3.00
CA ALA A 694 -5.15 28.12 2.31
C ALA A 694 -6.23 27.14 1.81
N ASP A 695 -6.06 26.57 0.61
CA ASP A 695 -7.02 25.62 0.00
C ASP A 695 -7.39 24.43 0.90
N SER A 696 -6.50 24.06 1.83
CA SER A 696 -6.73 23.07 2.89
C SER A 696 -7.96 23.34 3.79
N LEU A 697 -8.44 24.59 3.85
CA LEU A 697 -9.58 25.00 4.66
C LEU A 697 -10.92 24.97 3.90
N GLN A 698 -10.90 24.77 2.57
CA GLN A 698 -12.13 24.64 1.78
C GLN A 698 -12.92 23.37 2.13
N SER A 699 -12.24 22.29 2.52
CA SER A 699 -12.90 21.07 3.02
C SER A 699 -13.72 21.35 4.28
N VAL A 700 -13.20 22.20 5.18
CA VAL A 700 -13.88 22.63 6.41
C VAL A 700 -15.11 23.48 6.10
N ALA A 701 -15.01 24.39 5.13
CA ALA A 701 -16.16 25.16 4.63
C ALA A 701 -17.25 24.24 4.06
N ARG A 702 -16.87 23.25 3.22
CA ARG A 702 -17.80 22.23 2.69
C ARG A 702 -18.46 21.41 3.80
N SER A 703 -17.71 21.07 4.85
CA SER A 703 -18.28 20.36 6.01
C SER A 703 -19.26 21.23 6.79
N ALA A 704 -18.99 22.54 6.92
CA ALA A 704 -19.97 23.47 7.51
C ALA A 704 -21.22 23.61 6.62
N GLU A 705 -21.08 23.72 5.30
CA GLU A 705 -22.21 23.75 4.36
C GLU A 705 -23.03 22.46 4.39
N SER A 706 -22.39 21.31 4.60
CA SER A 706 -23.10 20.03 4.75
C SER A 706 -24.01 20.01 6.00
N TYR A 707 -23.67 20.79 7.03
CA TYR A 707 -24.43 20.87 8.27
C TYR A 707 -25.50 21.97 8.24
N PHE A 708 -25.12 23.18 7.82
CA PHE A 708 -25.99 24.36 7.81
C PHE A 708 -26.80 24.53 6.52
N GLY A 709 -26.53 23.70 5.51
CA GLY A 709 -26.97 23.94 4.14
C GLY A 709 -26.13 25.04 3.48
N ARG A 710 -26.60 25.50 2.32
CA ARG A 710 -25.89 26.52 1.53
C ARG A 710 -25.69 27.80 2.35
N LEU A 711 -24.44 28.13 2.63
CA LEU A 711 -24.07 29.35 3.36
C LEU A 711 -24.06 30.54 2.41
N ARG A 712 -24.53 31.71 2.87
CA ARG A 712 -24.34 32.95 2.11
C ARG A 712 -22.96 33.50 2.40
N HIS A 713 -22.17 33.71 1.36
CA HIS A 713 -20.85 34.33 1.47
C HIS A 713 -21.00 35.84 1.75
N VAL A 714 -20.23 36.36 2.70
CA VAL A 714 -20.17 37.77 3.07
C VAL A 714 -18.71 38.23 3.10
N ALA A 715 -18.42 39.44 2.64
CA ALA A 715 -17.10 40.06 2.75
C ALA A 715 -16.94 40.77 4.11
N ALA A 716 -15.70 41.05 4.53
CA ALA A 716 -15.44 41.69 5.84
C ALA A 716 -16.15 43.05 6.00
N ARG A 717 -16.30 43.79 4.90
CA ARG A 717 -17.01 45.08 4.88
C ARG A 717 -18.51 44.99 5.15
N GLU A 718 -19.11 43.82 4.91
CA GLU A 718 -20.54 43.58 5.08
C GLU A 718 -20.89 43.21 6.54
N ILE A 719 -19.90 42.90 7.38
CA ILE A 719 -20.11 42.52 8.80
C ILE A 719 -20.88 43.64 9.54
N GLY A 720 -20.51 44.89 9.32
CA GLY A 720 -21.15 46.04 9.97
C GLY A 720 -22.56 46.37 9.46
N ASP A 721 -23.06 45.63 8.47
CA ASP A 721 -24.43 45.77 7.95
C ASP A 721 -25.32 44.56 8.34
N LEU A 722 -24.80 43.61 9.14
CA LEU A 722 -25.54 42.44 9.62
C LEU A 722 -26.46 42.81 10.79
N ASP A 723 -27.63 42.18 10.87
CA ASP A 723 -28.64 42.49 11.89
C ASP A 723 -28.21 42.03 13.31
N GLY A 724 -27.24 41.12 13.39
CA GLY A 724 -26.72 40.55 14.65
C GLY A 724 -27.67 39.49 15.23
N GLU A 725 -28.93 39.83 15.48
CA GLU A 725 -29.87 38.95 16.16
C GLU A 725 -30.25 37.73 15.30
N GLY A 726 -29.77 36.54 15.69
CA GLY A 726 -30.07 35.28 15.02
C GLY A 726 -29.18 34.96 13.81
N ASP A 727 -28.25 35.85 13.44
CA ASP A 727 -27.24 35.55 12.44
C ASP A 727 -26.12 34.69 13.04
N LEU A 728 -25.53 33.82 12.22
CA LEU A 728 -24.31 33.08 12.54
C LEU A 728 -23.24 33.38 11.50
N LEU A 729 -22.18 34.07 11.89
CA LEU A 729 -21.01 34.29 11.06
C LEU A 729 -20.00 33.15 11.25
N VAL A 730 -19.82 32.34 10.21
CA VAL A 730 -18.83 31.26 10.13
C VAL A 730 -17.54 31.82 9.55
N ILE A 731 -16.44 31.65 10.26
CA ILE A 731 -15.09 31.99 9.82
C ILE A 731 -14.27 30.71 9.86
N VAL A 732 -13.59 30.39 8.76
CA VAL A 732 -12.70 29.23 8.70
C VAL A 732 -11.27 29.72 8.94
N GLY A 733 -10.54 29.11 9.87
CA GLY A 733 -9.28 29.64 10.37
C GLY A 733 -9.49 30.86 11.26
N ASN A 734 -8.51 31.76 11.26
CA ASN A 734 -8.53 32.98 12.06
C ASN A 734 -7.80 34.17 11.41
N GLU A 735 -7.52 34.12 10.11
CA GLU A 735 -6.91 35.25 9.41
C GLU A 735 -7.98 36.25 8.96
N LEU A 736 -7.83 37.52 9.33
CA LEU A 736 -8.79 38.58 9.00
C LEU A 736 -8.10 39.88 8.58
N PRO A 737 -8.67 40.65 7.65
CA PRO A 737 -8.20 42.00 7.39
C PRO A 737 -8.40 42.88 8.64
N TYR A 738 -7.38 43.65 9.03
CA TYR A 738 -7.47 44.60 10.14
C TYR A 738 -8.45 45.73 9.83
N ARG A 739 -8.36 46.25 8.61
CA ARG A 739 -9.26 47.25 8.05
C ARG A 739 -9.81 46.77 6.73
N THR A 740 -11.08 47.07 6.50
CA THR A 740 -11.70 46.96 5.18
C THR A 740 -11.00 47.87 4.18
N LYS A 741 -11.16 47.61 2.87
CA LYS A 741 -10.62 48.48 1.80
C LYS A 741 -10.97 49.98 1.95
N PRO A 742 -12.17 50.36 2.45
CA PRO A 742 -12.50 51.76 2.77
C PRO A 742 -11.91 52.31 4.09
N GLY A 743 -11.12 51.53 4.83
CA GLY A 743 -10.45 51.95 6.07
C GLY A 743 -11.23 51.73 7.36
N ARG A 744 -12.44 51.16 7.32
CA ARG A 744 -13.21 50.82 8.52
C ARG A 744 -12.55 49.65 9.26
N SER A 745 -12.47 49.75 10.59
CA SER A 745 -11.96 48.70 11.49
C SER A 745 -12.86 47.48 11.42
N VAL A 746 -12.29 46.32 11.11
CA VAL A 746 -13.02 45.04 11.11
C VAL A 746 -13.27 44.56 12.54
N THR A 747 -12.37 44.89 13.46
CA THR A 747 -12.56 44.66 14.90
C THR A 747 -13.83 45.35 15.39
N ASP A 748 -14.00 46.63 15.11
CA ASP A 748 -15.18 47.41 15.54
C ASP A 748 -16.46 46.82 14.92
N MET A 749 -16.40 46.31 13.68
CA MET A 749 -17.55 45.66 13.04
C MET A 749 -17.93 44.34 13.71
N ILE A 750 -16.95 43.53 14.10
CA ILE A 750 -17.20 42.27 14.82
C ILE A 750 -17.74 42.56 16.23
N GLU A 751 -17.20 43.57 16.92
CA GLU A 751 -17.72 44.01 18.22
C GLU A 751 -19.18 44.47 18.12
N ASP A 752 -19.48 45.36 17.16
CA ASP A 752 -20.84 45.84 16.92
C ASP A 752 -21.79 44.70 16.57
N TYR A 753 -21.35 43.74 15.74
CA TYR A 753 -22.11 42.53 15.42
C TYR A 753 -22.42 41.69 16.66
N LEU A 754 -21.44 41.49 17.55
CA LEU A 754 -21.62 40.74 18.80
C LEU A 754 -22.50 41.53 19.80
N ASP A 755 -22.40 42.86 19.86
CA ASP A 755 -23.23 43.69 20.72
C ASP A 755 -24.72 43.63 20.33
N HIS A 756 -25.01 43.41 19.05
CA HIS A 756 -26.35 43.11 18.51
C HIS A 756 -26.75 41.63 18.59
N CYS A 757 -26.20 40.87 19.53
CA CYS A 757 -26.51 39.45 19.77
C CYS A 757 -26.05 38.48 18.67
N GLY A 758 -25.09 38.88 17.84
CA GLY A 758 -24.45 38.02 16.84
C GLY A 758 -23.82 36.75 17.41
N SER A 759 -23.73 35.72 16.57
CA SER A 759 -23.00 34.49 16.87
C SER A 759 -21.84 34.27 15.91
N LEU A 760 -20.69 33.89 16.43
CA LEU A 760 -19.49 33.58 15.67
C LEU A 760 -19.19 32.08 15.76
N LEU A 761 -18.83 31.45 14.64
CA LEU A 761 -18.30 30.08 14.60
C LEU A 761 -16.94 30.11 13.91
N LEU A 762 -15.89 29.79 14.67
CA LEU A 762 -14.52 29.71 14.19
C LEU A 762 -14.12 28.25 14.00
N LEU A 763 -13.88 27.86 12.76
CA LEU A 763 -13.56 26.49 12.38
C LEU A 763 -12.08 26.37 12.05
N GLY A 764 -11.33 25.68 12.89
CA GLY A 764 -9.91 25.46 12.71
C GLY A 764 -9.01 26.69 12.81
N PRO A 765 -9.19 27.59 13.81
CA PRO A 765 -8.21 28.64 14.06
C PRO A 765 -6.84 28.04 14.34
N ARG A 766 -5.78 28.65 13.79
CA ARG A 766 -4.39 28.24 13.99
C ARG A 766 -3.72 29.10 15.05
N PHE A 767 -2.83 28.47 15.80
CA PHE A 767 -2.01 29.15 16.80
C PHE A 767 -0.54 28.80 16.56
N PRO A 768 0.42 29.63 16.96
CA PRO A 768 1.83 29.30 16.84
C PRO A 768 2.20 28.01 17.57
N ARG A 769 3.10 27.22 16.96
CA ARG A 769 3.67 26.02 17.56
C ARG A 769 4.62 26.39 18.71
N ILE A 770 4.45 25.75 19.86
CA ILE A 770 5.47 25.80 20.92
C ILE A 770 6.65 24.94 20.45
N ASP A 771 7.74 25.58 20.04
CA ASP A 771 8.98 24.90 19.67
C ASP A 771 9.73 24.43 20.93
N TYR A 772 9.77 23.12 21.14
CA TYR A 772 10.42 22.49 22.30
C TYR A 772 11.90 22.20 22.06
N GLU A 773 12.41 22.25 20.82
CA GLU A 773 13.78 21.85 20.50
C GLU A 773 14.81 22.91 20.93
N ASN A 774 14.39 24.17 21.07
CA ASN A 774 15.27 25.31 21.38
C ASN A 774 15.51 25.61 22.89
N HIS A 775 15.32 24.64 23.80
CA HIS A 775 15.60 24.79 25.25
C HIS A 775 14.93 26.00 25.92
N TYR A 776 13.81 26.48 25.39
CA TYR A 776 13.05 27.58 25.98
C TYR A 776 12.18 27.07 27.15
N HIS A 777 12.84 26.74 28.27
CA HIS A 777 12.16 26.42 29.53
C HIS A 777 11.79 27.71 30.27
N GLY A 778 10.69 28.34 29.88
CA GLY A 778 10.17 29.48 30.64
C GLY A 778 9.16 30.31 29.86
N GLY A 779 7.88 29.96 29.97
CA GLY A 779 6.79 30.92 29.85
C GLY A 779 6.68 31.68 28.54
N ALA A 780 6.49 30.98 27.41
CA ALA A 780 5.65 31.54 26.34
C ALA A 780 4.18 31.47 26.80
N GLN A 781 3.85 32.21 27.85
CA GLN A 781 2.48 32.68 28.03
C GLN A 781 2.30 33.72 26.92
N MET A 782 1.54 33.38 25.88
CA MET A 782 1.26 34.29 24.77
C MET A 782 0.31 35.39 25.24
N GLY A 783 0.90 36.45 25.78
CA GLY A 783 0.26 37.74 26.00
C GLY A 783 1.15 38.78 25.32
N GLY A 784 0.75 39.19 24.13
CA GLY A 784 1.54 40.09 23.32
C GLY A 784 0.93 40.26 21.93
N HIS A 785 1.24 39.35 21.00
CA HIS A 785 1.16 39.65 19.57
C HIS A 785 -0.01 39.00 18.81
N ALA A 786 -0.84 38.16 19.42
CA ALA A 786 -1.91 37.48 18.70
C ALA A 786 -3.10 37.13 19.58
N GLY A 787 -4.21 37.86 19.42
CA GLY A 787 -5.50 37.40 19.88
C GLY A 787 -6.06 36.25 19.06
N LEU A 788 -7.36 36.06 19.17
CA LEU A 788 -8.10 35.05 18.42
C LEU A 788 -7.92 35.16 16.90
N PHE A 789 -7.60 36.36 16.38
CA PHE A 789 -7.42 36.64 14.96
C PHE A 789 -5.99 37.05 14.61
N TRP A 790 -5.52 36.58 13.45
CA TRP A 790 -4.31 37.04 12.78
C TRP A 790 -4.67 38.16 11.82
N TRP A 791 -4.25 39.38 12.18
CA TRP A 791 -4.60 40.58 11.43
C TRP A 791 -3.73 40.74 10.20
N LYS A 792 -4.38 41.01 9.07
CA LYS A 792 -3.74 41.22 7.78
C LYS A 792 -4.02 42.63 7.28
N VAL A 793 -3.06 43.23 6.59
CA VAL A 793 -3.27 44.47 5.85
C VAL A 793 -2.83 44.29 4.41
N TRP A 794 -3.55 44.92 3.49
CA TRP A 794 -3.20 44.90 2.08
C TRP A 794 -2.09 45.93 1.82
N SER A 795 -0.87 45.46 1.58
CA SER A 795 0.29 46.29 1.23
C SER A 795 1.05 45.66 0.07
N ASP A 796 1.62 46.47 -0.81
CA ASP A 796 2.50 46.01 -1.89
C ASP A 796 1.87 44.95 -2.82
N GLY A 797 0.56 45.05 -3.04
CA GLY A 797 -0.19 44.16 -3.94
C GLY A 797 -0.51 42.77 -3.40
N HIS A 798 -0.29 42.52 -2.11
CA HIS A 798 -0.64 41.27 -1.43
C HIS A 798 -1.08 41.51 0.02
N TRP A 799 -1.61 40.48 0.69
CA TRP A 799 -1.90 40.54 2.12
C TRP A 799 -0.63 40.26 2.92
N ARG A 800 -0.35 41.08 3.93
CA ARG A 800 0.79 40.94 4.84
C ARG A 800 0.29 40.89 6.28
N ASP A 801 1.04 40.20 7.14
CA ASP A 801 0.81 40.22 8.59
C ASP A 801 0.96 41.64 9.15
N TYR A 802 0.09 41.98 10.08
CA TYR A 802 -0.03 43.33 10.61
C TYR A 802 -0.20 43.31 12.13
N ASP A 803 0.63 44.08 12.84
CA ASP A 803 0.47 44.28 14.28
C ASP A 803 -0.42 45.51 14.55
N PRO A 804 -1.64 45.33 15.09
CA PRO A 804 -2.53 46.45 15.35
C PRO A 804 -2.11 47.35 16.51
N ARG A 805 -1.15 46.94 17.34
CA ARG A 805 -0.69 47.71 18.50
C ARG A 805 0.39 48.72 18.11
N ASP A 806 1.37 48.23 17.37
CA ASP A 806 2.52 49.03 16.94
C ASP A 806 2.27 49.70 15.59
N GLY A 807 1.29 49.20 14.83
CA GLY A 807 0.92 49.74 13.52
C GLY A 807 1.86 49.31 12.39
N ASP A 808 2.66 48.28 12.62
CA ASP A 808 3.74 47.84 11.74
C ASP A 808 3.36 46.59 10.92
N LEU A 809 3.98 46.48 9.75
CA LEU A 809 3.96 45.27 8.92
C LEU A 809 4.94 44.25 9.47
N LEU A 810 4.54 42.99 9.49
CA LEU A 810 5.40 41.88 9.88
C LEU A 810 5.80 41.09 8.62
N ASP A 811 7.07 40.69 8.52
CA ASP A 811 7.54 39.82 7.43
C ASP A 811 7.02 38.38 7.57
N HIS A 812 6.74 37.99 8.81
CA HIS A 812 6.06 36.78 9.25
C HIS A 812 5.54 37.06 10.67
N PRO A 813 4.56 36.31 11.22
CA PRO A 813 4.14 36.52 12.60
C PRO A 813 5.31 36.23 13.55
N GLU A 814 6.00 37.27 14.03
CA GLU A 814 7.11 37.14 14.96
C GLU A 814 6.57 36.99 16.40
N PRO A 815 6.86 35.87 17.09
CA PRO A 815 6.35 35.62 18.42
C PRO A 815 7.23 36.30 19.48
N GLU A 816 7.02 37.58 19.75
CA GLU A 816 7.68 38.26 20.87
C GLU A 816 6.73 38.35 22.08
N GLY A 817 6.87 37.48 23.08
CA GLY A 817 5.99 37.58 24.26
C GLY A 817 6.53 36.89 25.48
N THR A 818 7.11 37.68 26.40
CA THR A 818 7.36 37.26 27.78
C THR A 818 6.28 37.86 28.68
N VAL A 819 5.51 37.03 29.39
CA VAL A 819 4.65 37.55 30.47
C VAL A 819 5.51 37.92 31.68
N TYR A 820 5.45 39.19 32.09
CA TYR A 820 6.14 39.71 33.27
C TYR A 820 5.33 39.41 34.55
N TRP A 821 5.95 38.75 35.53
CA TRP A 821 5.42 38.56 36.89
C TRP A 821 5.79 39.76 37.79
N GLY A 822 5.34 40.97 37.47
CA GLY A 822 5.63 42.19 38.23
C GLY A 822 4.45 43.17 38.30
N ASP A 823 4.51 44.12 39.23
CA ASP A 823 3.43 45.04 39.65
C ASP A 823 3.01 46.13 38.62
N GLY A 824 3.09 45.84 37.30
CA GLY A 824 2.63 46.73 36.23
C GLY A 824 1.13 46.55 35.89
N PRO A 825 0.48 47.54 35.25
CA PRO A 825 -0.92 47.42 34.80
C PRO A 825 -0.99 46.43 33.63
N LEU A 826 -1.54 45.24 33.93
CA LEU A 826 -1.18 44.00 33.25
C LEU A 826 -1.78 43.81 31.83
N PHE A 827 -2.77 44.57 31.34
CA PHE A 827 -3.46 44.21 30.08
C PHE A 827 -4.20 45.36 29.36
N ALA A 828 -3.87 45.64 28.09
CA ALA A 828 -4.67 46.49 27.18
C ALA A 828 -4.67 45.97 25.72
N ALA A 829 -5.72 45.23 25.31
CA ALA A 829 -6.13 44.92 23.92
C ALA A 829 -7.49 44.16 23.93
N TRP A 830 -8.22 44.17 22.79
CA TRP A 830 -9.49 43.45 22.50
C TRP A 830 -9.50 41.98 22.96
N GLU A 831 -8.32 41.39 22.90
CA GLU A 831 -8.00 39.98 23.06
C GLU A 831 -7.98 39.57 24.55
N HIS A 832 -7.72 40.52 25.44
CA HIS A 832 -7.73 40.34 26.89
C HIS A 832 -9.11 40.54 27.52
N GLY A 833 -10.09 41.06 26.75
CA GLY A 833 -11.47 41.28 27.20
C GLY A 833 -12.28 39.98 27.23
N LEU A 834 -12.03 39.07 26.28
CA LEU A 834 -12.77 37.82 26.11
C LEU A 834 -12.15 36.63 26.86
N GLY A 835 -10.87 36.70 27.24
CA GLY A 835 -10.16 35.66 28.01
C GLY A 835 -10.12 34.27 27.37
N LEU A 836 -10.26 34.21 26.04
CA LEU A 836 -10.12 32.99 25.24
C LEU A 836 -8.68 32.90 24.72
N PHE A 837 -8.01 31.81 25.06
CA PHE A 837 -6.65 31.53 24.59
C PHE A 837 -6.60 30.14 23.95
N GLY A 838 -5.82 30.00 22.88
CA GLY A 838 -5.53 28.71 22.26
C GLY A 838 -4.03 28.52 22.07
N PHE A 839 -3.58 27.27 22.03
CA PHE A 839 -2.18 26.91 21.79
C PHE A 839 -2.07 25.55 21.14
N GLU A 840 -0.96 25.33 20.44
CA GLU A 840 -0.68 24.02 19.86
C GLU A 840 -0.21 23.01 20.91
N THR A 841 -0.67 21.77 20.77
CA THR A 841 -0.36 20.67 21.66
C THR A 841 -0.29 19.36 20.88
N ASP A 842 0.24 18.31 21.49
CA ASP A 842 0.26 16.94 20.98
C ASP A 842 -0.85 16.08 21.63
N CYS A 843 -1.98 16.70 21.99
CA CYS A 843 -3.07 16.01 22.67
C CYS A 843 -3.69 14.92 21.78
N ARG A 844 -4.33 13.95 22.43
CA ARG A 844 -5.00 12.85 21.76
C ARG A 844 -6.36 12.56 22.37
N GLY A 845 -7.27 12.14 21.51
CA GLY A 845 -8.62 11.77 21.86
C GLY A 845 -9.53 12.99 21.82
N VAL A 846 -10.79 12.75 21.47
CA VAL A 846 -11.87 13.70 21.61
C VAL A 846 -12.87 13.04 22.55
N PHE A 847 -13.14 13.73 23.65
CA PHE A 847 -14.04 13.31 24.71
C PHE A 847 -15.15 14.34 24.81
N ASP A 848 -16.36 13.89 25.13
CA ASP A 848 -17.45 14.80 25.46
C ASP A 848 -17.24 15.42 26.86
N VAL A 849 -18.16 16.30 27.25
CA VAL A 849 -18.06 17.02 28.52
C VAL A 849 -18.21 16.15 29.77
N ASP A 850 -18.77 14.95 29.63
CA ASP A 850 -18.90 13.96 30.71
C ASP A 850 -17.73 12.97 30.75
N GLY A 851 -16.78 13.11 29.81
CA GLY A 851 -15.63 12.23 29.67
C GLY A 851 -15.94 10.95 28.89
N GLY A 852 -17.08 10.89 28.21
CA GLY A 852 -17.37 9.86 27.21
C GLY A 852 -16.43 10.01 26.02
N VAL A 853 -15.92 8.89 25.51
CA VAL A 853 -15.01 8.87 24.37
C VAL A 853 -15.81 9.10 23.09
N VAL A 854 -15.51 10.19 22.38
CA VAL A 854 -16.09 10.47 21.05
C VAL A 854 -15.21 9.86 19.96
N ASP A 855 -13.89 10.09 20.05
CA ASP A 855 -12.88 9.46 19.20
C ASP A 855 -11.56 9.40 19.99
N PRO A 856 -11.12 8.23 20.52
CA PRO A 856 -9.93 8.14 21.35
C PRO A 856 -8.62 8.36 20.56
N ASP A 857 -8.69 8.30 19.23
CA ASP A 857 -7.52 8.27 18.36
C ASP A 857 -7.24 9.60 17.66
N GLN A 858 -8.23 10.48 17.61
CA GLN A 858 -8.11 11.78 17.00
C GLN A 858 -6.99 12.58 17.66
N ARG A 859 -5.92 12.86 16.91
CA ARG A 859 -4.89 13.80 17.34
C ARG A 859 -5.47 15.20 17.33
N VAL A 860 -5.26 15.94 18.41
CA VAL A 860 -5.74 17.30 18.55
C VAL A 860 -4.54 18.21 18.72
N GLU A 861 -4.26 18.94 17.65
CA GLU A 861 -3.07 19.79 17.56
C GLU A 861 -3.29 21.18 18.17
N VAL A 862 -4.54 21.59 18.36
CA VAL A 862 -4.90 22.91 18.91
C VAL A 862 -5.92 22.72 20.01
N VAL A 863 -5.68 23.35 21.15
CA VAL A 863 -6.60 23.36 22.29
C VAL A 863 -6.84 24.76 22.80
N TYR A 864 -7.90 24.92 23.59
CA TYR A 864 -8.39 26.18 24.13
C TYR A 864 -8.40 26.16 25.65
N THR A 865 -8.19 27.31 26.29
CA THR A 865 -8.24 27.47 27.75
C THR A 865 -9.03 28.72 28.14
N ASP A 866 -9.54 28.72 29.37
CA ASP A 866 -10.53 29.67 29.92
C ASP A 866 -9.92 30.76 30.81
N TRP A 867 -8.61 31.00 30.72
CA TRP A 867 -7.90 31.91 31.62
C TRP A 867 -8.49 33.33 31.57
N THR A 868 -9.25 33.66 32.62
CA THR A 868 -9.80 35.00 32.90
C THR A 868 -10.74 35.58 31.84
N VAL A 869 -11.74 34.82 31.37
CA VAL A 869 -12.91 35.40 30.68
C VAL A 869 -13.57 36.46 31.57
N ARG A 870 -13.57 37.73 31.13
CA ARG A 870 -14.15 38.83 31.91
C ARG A 870 -15.68 38.80 31.81
N LYS A 871 -16.36 38.97 32.94
CA LYS A 871 -17.81 39.19 32.95
C LYS A 871 -18.14 40.37 32.02
N PRO A 872 -19.23 40.28 31.23
CA PRO A 872 -20.31 39.30 31.32
C PRO A 872 -20.09 37.99 30.51
N TRP A 873 -18.93 37.76 29.91
CA TRP A 873 -18.67 36.53 29.16
C TRP A 873 -18.47 35.31 30.07
N THR A 874 -18.77 34.13 29.53
CA THR A 874 -18.60 32.82 30.17
C THR A 874 -18.01 31.85 29.16
N PHE A 875 -17.16 30.94 29.61
CA PHE A 875 -16.53 29.90 28.79
C PHE A 875 -17.09 28.52 29.17
N THR A 876 -17.47 27.73 28.18
CA THR A 876 -18.02 26.39 28.33
C THR A 876 -17.32 25.45 27.35
N PRO A 877 -16.52 24.48 27.80
CA PRO A 877 -16.01 23.42 26.94
C PRO A 877 -17.17 22.66 26.27
N LEU A 878 -17.00 22.32 24.99
CA LEU A 878 -17.93 21.49 24.22
C LEU A 878 -17.37 20.09 23.96
N ALA A 879 -16.05 19.99 23.85
CA ALA A 879 -15.32 18.74 23.77
C ALA A 879 -13.93 18.92 24.40
N PHE A 880 -13.37 17.84 24.91
CA PHE A 880 -12.05 17.78 25.50
C PHE A 880 -11.13 16.86 24.69
N THR A 881 -9.85 17.10 24.83
CA THR A 881 -8.78 16.18 24.44
C THR A 881 -7.88 15.97 25.65
N GLU A 882 -7.13 14.87 25.66
CA GLU A 882 -6.26 14.53 26.78
C GLU A 882 -4.80 14.54 26.35
N ARG A 883 -3.94 15.04 27.24
CA ARG A 883 -2.49 14.88 27.17
C ARG A 883 -2.04 14.07 28.37
N GLU A 884 -1.29 13.01 28.14
CA GLU A 884 -0.68 12.26 29.22
C GLU A 884 0.71 12.79 29.51
N HIS A 885 0.90 13.36 30.70
CA HIS A 885 2.22 13.76 31.19
C HIS A 885 2.76 12.69 32.13
N GLN A 886 3.99 12.22 31.88
CA GLN A 886 4.79 11.58 32.91
C GLN A 886 5.32 12.67 33.87
N LEU A 887 4.67 12.82 35.03
CA LEU A 887 5.22 13.61 36.13
C LEU A 887 5.99 12.70 37.08
N VAL A 888 6.91 13.29 37.86
CA VAL A 888 7.73 12.60 38.88
C VAL A 888 6.88 11.82 39.93
N ARG A 889 5.57 12.09 40.02
CA ARG A 889 4.63 11.43 40.94
C ARG A 889 3.66 10.44 40.26
N GLY A 890 3.90 10.09 39.00
CA GLY A 890 3.05 9.20 38.20
C GLY A 890 2.38 9.93 37.02
N PRO A 891 1.74 9.17 36.11
CA PRO A 891 1.04 9.73 34.96
C PRO A 891 -0.11 10.63 35.41
N ARG A 892 -0.19 11.83 34.86
CA ARG A 892 -1.32 12.74 35.05
C ARG A 892 -1.88 13.10 33.69
N ARG A 893 -3.17 12.82 33.51
CA ARG A 893 -3.91 13.26 32.33
C ARG A 893 -4.36 14.69 32.51
N GLU A 894 -3.91 15.54 31.61
CA GLU A 894 -4.37 16.92 31.52
C GLU A 894 -5.44 16.98 30.43
N ARG A 895 -6.60 17.53 30.79
CA ARG A 895 -7.72 17.72 29.87
C ARG A 895 -7.69 19.12 29.33
N TYR A 896 -7.77 19.23 28.02
CA TYR A 896 -7.76 20.49 27.31
C TYR A 896 -9.01 20.60 26.43
N PRO A 897 -9.80 21.67 26.52
CA PRO A 897 -10.89 21.91 25.58
C PRO A 897 -10.40 21.92 24.13
N CYS A 898 -10.93 21.05 23.28
CA CYS A 898 -10.65 21.02 21.84
C CYS A 898 -11.82 21.59 21.00
N ALA A 899 -12.94 21.87 21.65
CA ALA A 899 -13.99 22.76 21.19
C ALA A 899 -14.59 23.51 22.40
N ALA A 900 -14.96 24.78 22.22
CA ALA A 900 -15.50 25.60 23.30
C ALA A 900 -16.51 26.65 22.83
N LEU A 901 -17.40 27.03 23.74
CA LEU A 901 -18.40 28.09 23.60
C LEU A 901 -18.09 29.23 24.56
N LEU A 902 -17.98 30.44 24.05
CA LEU A 902 -18.05 31.67 24.81
C LEU A 902 -19.42 32.29 24.67
N GLN A 903 -19.99 32.74 25.78
CA GLN A 903 -21.30 33.38 25.79
C GLN A 903 -21.29 34.65 26.64
N ASN A 904 -21.69 35.77 26.05
CA ASN A 904 -21.94 37.02 26.74
C ASN A 904 -23.29 36.94 27.47
N LYS A 905 -23.31 36.97 28.80
CA LYS A 905 -24.56 36.89 29.58
C LYS A 905 -25.42 38.16 29.53
N ALA A 906 -24.85 39.30 29.11
CA ALA A 906 -25.58 40.57 29.02
C ALA A 906 -26.24 40.75 27.64
N SER A 907 -25.49 40.54 26.55
CA SER A 907 -26.02 40.65 25.19
C SER A 907 -26.60 39.34 24.65
N GLY A 908 -26.19 38.18 25.17
CA GLY A 908 -26.59 36.88 24.62
C GLY A 908 -25.72 36.40 23.45
N ALA A 909 -24.76 37.21 23.01
CA ALA A 909 -23.81 36.89 21.94
C ALA A 909 -22.99 35.63 22.24
N ARG A 910 -22.58 34.92 21.18
CA ARG A 910 -21.89 33.63 21.28
C ARG A 910 -20.68 33.56 20.36
N ILE A 911 -19.62 32.90 20.80
CA ILE A 911 -18.46 32.56 19.97
C ILE A 911 -18.17 31.08 20.19
N VAL A 912 -18.13 30.30 19.11
CA VAL A 912 -17.78 28.88 19.16
C VAL A 912 -16.46 28.69 18.44
N VAL A 913 -15.54 27.96 19.07
CA VAL A 913 -14.24 27.60 18.50
C VAL A 913 -14.12 26.08 18.42
N VAL A 914 -13.64 25.57 17.29
CA VAL A 914 -13.45 24.12 17.05
C VAL A 914 -12.06 23.89 16.48
N ALA A 915 -11.28 22.98 17.08
CA ALA A 915 -9.91 22.70 16.65
C ALA A 915 -9.84 22.21 15.19
N PRO A 916 -8.77 22.55 14.43
CA PRO A 916 -8.66 22.19 13.01
C PRO A 916 -8.79 20.68 12.76
N SER A 917 -8.22 19.87 13.65
CA SER A 917 -8.24 18.41 13.56
C SER A 917 -9.63 17.79 13.77
N ILE A 918 -10.51 18.50 14.48
CA ILE A 918 -11.93 18.11 14.62
C ILE A 918 -12.69 18.52 13.37
N CYS A 919 -12.37 19.69 12.81
CA CYS A 919 -12.99 20.20 11.59
C CYS A 919 -12.72 19.32 10.35
N SER A 920 -11.60 18.59 10.30
CA SER A 920 -11.29 17.64 9.22
C SER A 920 -12.14 16.37 9.23
N ARG A 921 -12.94 16.13 10.28
CA ARG A 921 -13.82 14.98 10.44
C ARG A 921 -15.28 15.44 10.45
N THR A 922 -15.99 15.26 9.34
CA THR A 922 -17.37 15.76 9.17
C THR A 922 -18.32 15.27 10.27
N ASP A 923 -18.18 14.02 10.71
CA ASP A 923 -18.98 13.42 11.78
C ASP A 923 -18.71 14.06 13.16
N LEU A 924 -17.44 14.28 13.51
CA LEU A 924 -17.05 14.94 14.76
C LEU A 924 -17.44 16.42 14.77
N LEU A 925 -17.27 17.08 13.63
CA LEU A 925 -17.70 18.45 13.43
C LEU A 925 -19.22 18.56 13.60
N HIS A 926 -20.02 17.70 12.95
CA HIS A 926 -21.49 17.69 13.08
C HIS A 926 -21.94 17.51 14.53
N ARG A 927 -21.30 16.59 15.27
CA ARG A 927 -21.58 16.42 16.71
C ARG A 927 -21.26 17.69 17.50
N THR A 928 -20.14 18.33 17.22
CA THR A 928 -19.75 19.60 17.87
C THR A 928 -20.73 20.74 17.51
N LEU A 929 -21.18 20.80 16.24
CA LEU A 929 -22.11 21.81 15.72
C LEU A 929 -23.57 21.60 16.17
N SER A 930 -23.93 20.39 16.60
CA SER A 930 -25.25 20.11 17.22
C SER A 930 -25.52 20.95 18.47
N HIS A 931 -24.47 21.43 19.13
CA HIS A 931 -24.55 22.34 20.27
C HIS A 931 -24.69 23.81 19.86
N VAL A 932 -24.42 24.13 18.59
CA VAL A 932 -24.43 25.48 18.04
C VAL A 932 -25.79 25.83 17.45
N ALA A 933 -26.47 24.88 16.81
CA ALA A 933 -27.68 25.17 16.02
C ALA A 933 -28.86 24.25 16.33
N ALA A 934 -30.04 24.82 16.48
CA ALA A 934 -31.30 24.08 16.43
C ALA A 934 -31.83 24.17 14.99
N PRO A 935 -32.26 23.07 14.36
CA PRO A 935 -33.06 23.19 13.14
C PRO A 935 -34.32 24.02 13.46
N ALA A 936 -34.63 24.99 12.60
CA ALA A 936 -35.80 25.86 12.73
C ALA A 936 -37.11 25.10 12.58
#